data_AF-A0A2Z4UR25-F1
#
_entry.id   AF-A0A2Z4UR25-F1
#
_cell.length_a   1.000
_cell.length_b   1.000
_cell.length_c   1.000
_cell.angle_alpha   90.00
_cell.angle_beta   90.00
_cell.angle_gamma   90.00
#
_symmetry.space_group_name_H-M   'P 1'
#
loop_
_entity.id
_entity.type
_entity.pdbx_description
1 polymer ?
#
loop_
_entity_poly.entity_id
_entity_poly.type
_entity_poly.pdbx_seq_one_letter_code
_entity_poly.pdbx_strand_id
1 'polypeptide(L)'
;MPEGASEYAQAKMLAAIAHVGSPILAVRAKLTQAANPSASRPAIAQAVVDVNGHPVRARCAAETMFEAVDLLQERLAARLVRTRQHGGREHRTGTGGAVASRENRVHGHHPGPHQPPIKEPHILRQKAFSLGQQTPEDAVIDMEAMNHDFWLFTDTTSGADCIVYRQGLTRGYRVASAGEDSQQYEAGPPVERELGRHPRVRRRRGRRAPAYHGARLRLPRRLGHGSRMCPLPEARRPIRPDLSRTVEHPRALCGHPEHGRPGHRMASDRTQLRFALPGAASRGSRAAAHRRSPTPGGARLGGRRLGGEHVAGTNGPGSGTSRPLRASPARELTEFSGEESPRPTKGTNMANASQSRAYVVGGGIASLAAAVFLVRDVGMPGENIRILEELPKTGGALDGSGAPGDGYVTRGGRMLEDEAYVCLWNLLKSIPTLDDEAVSVLQETEDFNARWLTHANARLIDADGRILDASQLGFTTTDRVEMARLLALPESVIGARRIEDFFSAHFFTTNFWTMWRTTFAFQNWHSAIELKRYFLRFLQELPRIHTLAGVRRTRLNQYDSIVRPVQEWLERQGVRIEHGVRVTDVEFAVVDGGGRRAERILFERDGVPETYGLGPQDYAFITLGSMTADASYGSDDSVPELVRDKRDGAWNLWETLARKAPDFGRPSAFNGNVDEAKWESFTLTMRSPALLKRIEEFSGNAPGTGALMTFKDSRWLMSVAVPHQPHFDGQPEGVYTLWGYGLFVDEPGEVTGKKMSEATGQEILTELLGHFGFGDIADEVCATTVVTTVMMPYITSQFERRDLHDRPLVIPSGSANFAFLGQFTEIPEDVVFTVEYAVRGAMRAVYGLLGVDKEIPAVYHALSDPMTALRALRAVFA
;
A
#
# COMPACT_ATOMS: atom_id res chain seq x y z
N MET A 1 -14.11 36.21 -6.37
CA MET A 1 -14.22 35.70 -7.75
C MET A 1 -13.66 36.76 -8.68
N PRO A 2 -13.04 36.40 -9.81
CA PRO A 2 -12.64 37.39 -10.80
C PRO A 2 -13.85 38.16 -11.34
N GLU A 3 -13.71 39.46 -11.53
CA GLU A 3 -14.75 40.31 -12.13
C GLU A 3 -15.02 39.89 -13.58
N GLY A 4 -16.28 39.93 -14.02
CA GLY A 4 -16.69 39.45 -15.35
C GLY A 4 -16.75 37.93 -15.54
N ALA A 5 -16.28 37.12 -14.58
CA ALA A 5 -16.27 35.65 -14.72
C ALA A 5 -17.67 35.04 -14.81
N SER A 6 -18.69 35.69 -14.24
CA SER A 6 -20.09 35.21 -14.29
C SER A 6 -20.73 35.47 -15.65
N GLU A 7 -20.54 36.66 -16.21
CA GLU A 7 -20.97 37.07 -17.54
C GLU A 7 -20.24 36.24 -18.61
N TYR A 8 -18.94 35.99 -18.44
CA TYR A 8 -18.15 35.13 -19.32
C TYR A 8 -18.67 33.69 -19.30
N ALA A 9 -18.88 33.11 -18.11
CA ALA A 9 -19.48 31.79 -17.99
C ALA A 9 -20.89 31.72 -18.61
N GLN A 10 -21.71 32.76 -18.45
CA GLN A 10 -23.02 32.84 -19.07
C GLN A 10 -22.92 32.82 -20.61
N ALA A 11 -22.09 33.68 -21.20
CA ALA A 11 -21.91 33.74 -22.65
C ALA A 11 -21.38 32.41 -23.22
N LYS A 12 -20.41 31.80 -22.53
CA LYS A 12 -19.80 30.52 -22.92
C LYS A 12 -20.77 29.34 -22.80
N MET A 13 -21.60 29.29 -21.75
CA MET A 13 -22.62 28.25 -21.62
C MET A 13 -23.75 28.41 -22.64
N LEU A 14 -24.16 29.65 -22.94
CA LEU A 14 -25.13 29.93 -24.01
C LEU A 14 -24.59 29.50 -25.39
N ALA A 15 -23.31 29.77 -25.68
CA ALA A 15 -22.67 29.31 -26.91
C ALA A 15 -22.59 27.77 -26.99
N ALA A 16 -22.31 27.08 -25.88
CA ALA A 16 -22.26 25.61 -25.86
C ALA A 16 -23.63 24.95 -26.15
N ILE A 17 -24.73 25.56 -25.71
CA ILE A 17 -26.09 25.01 -25.92
C ILE A 17 -26.75 25.49 -27.22
N ALA A 18 -26.26 26.55 -27.87
CA ALA A 18 -26.89 27.18 -29.04
C ALA A 18 -27.08 26.23 -30.25
N HIS A 19 -26.32 25.14 -30.31
CA HIS A 19 -26.39 24.14 -31.39
C HIS A 19 -27.17 22.86 -31.02
N VAL A 20 -27.75 22.79 -29.82
CA VAL A 20 -28.53 21.63 -29.36
C VAL A 20 -29.92 21.66 -30.00
N GLY A 21 -30.28 20.56 -30.69
CA GLY A 21 -31.55 20.47 -31.42
C GLY A 21 -32.75 20.05 -30.58
N SER A 22 -32.55 19.71 -29.31
CA SER A 22 -33.58 19.30 -28.35
C SER A 22 -33.86 20.41 -27.35
N PRO A 23 -35.08 20.53 -26.78
CA PRO A 23 -35.38 21.55 -25.78
C PRO A 23 -34.42 21.50 -24.59
N ILE A 24 -33.82 22.63 -24.25
CA ILE A 24 -33.12 22.79 -22.97
C ILE A 24 -34.18 23.18 -21.93
N LEU A 25 -34.24 22.49 -20.79
CA LEU A 25 -35.21 22.79 -19.72
C LEU A 25 -34.58 23.65 -18.62
N ALA A 26 -33.29 23.47 -18.36
CA ALA A 26 -32.54 24.26 -17.38
C ALA A 26 -31.04 24.23 -17.69
N VAL A 27 -30.34 25.32 -17.40
CA VAL A 27 -28.88 25.34 -17.29
C VAL A 27 -28.48 25.91 -15.94
N ARG A 28 -27.54 25.24 -15.27
CA ARG A 28 -26.99 25.67 -13.98
C ARG A 28 -25.48 25.60 -14.04
N ALA A 29 -24.82 26.74 -13.91
CA ALA A 29 -23.37 26.81 -13.74
C ALA A 29 -23.03 27.08 -12.27
N LYS A 30 -21.91 26.52 -11.80
CA LYS A 30 -21.33 26.83 -10.50
C LYS A 30 -19.84 27.05 -10.69
N LEU A 31 -19.37 28.21 -10.25
CA LEU A 31 -17.97 28.57 -10.20
C LEU A 31 -17.51 28.48 -8.74
N THR A 32 -16.32 27.96 -8.49
CA THR A 32 -15.74 27.84 -7.15
C THR A 32 -14.25 28.13 -7.22
N GLN A 33 -13.81 29.15 -6.46
CA GLN A 33 -12.42 29.54 -6.36
C GLN A 33 -11.92 29.09 -4.99
N ALA A 34 -10.88 28.26 -4.96
CA ALA A 34 -10.19 27.93 -3.73
C ALA A 34 -9.51 29.19 -3.15
N ALA A 35 -9.56 29.34 -1.83
CA ALA A 35 -8.91 30.45 -1.14
C ALA A 35 -7.38 30.26 -0.97
N ASN A 36 -6.86 29.06 -1.28
CA ASN A 36 -5.44 28.74 -1.18
C ASN A 36 -4.74 28.93 -2.54
N PRO A 37 -3.77 29.85 -2.68
CA PRO A 37 -3.03 30.06 -3.93
C PRO A 37 -2.10 28.91 -4.33
N SER A 38 -1.67 28.04 -3.39
CA SER A 38 -0.75 26.94 -3.68
C SER A 38 -1.42 25.66 -4.22
N ALA A 39 -2.74 25.66 -4.41
CA ALA A 39 -3.42 24.60 -5.15
C ALA A 39 -3.15 24.76 -6.66
N SER A 40 -2.56 23.74 -7.31
CA SER A 40 -2.15 23.79 -8.72
C SER A 40 -3.29 24.06 -9.73
N ARG A 41 -4.56 23.86 -9.34
CA ARG A 41 -5.75 24.22 -10.14
C ARG A 41 -6.85 24.78 -9.24
N PRO A 42 -6.75 26.04 -8.78
CA PRO A 42 -7.58 26.59 -7.73
C PRO A 42 -8.98 27.01 -8.23
N ALA A 43 -9.16 27.14 -9.55
CA ALA A 43 -10.41 27.53 -10.16
C ALA A 43 -11.18 26.31 -10.70
N ILE A 44 -12.43 26.13 -10.25
CA ILE A 44 -13.28 25.00 -10.62
C ILE A 44 -14.60 25.51 -11.20
N ALA A 45 -14.88 25.12 -12.44
CA ALA A 45 -16.14 25.41 -13.13
C ALA A 45 -16.94 24.12 -13.34
N GLN A 46 -18.24 24.15 -13.06
CA GLN A 46 -19.16 23.03 -13.29
C GLN A 46 -20.45 23.52 -13.96
N ALA A 47 -20.93 22.78 -14.96
CA ALA A 47 -22.24 22.97 -15.57
C ALA A 47 -23.10 21.70 -15.46
N VAL A 48 -24.41 21.91 -15.36
CA VAL A 48 -25.45 20.91 -15.62
C VAL A 48 -26.45 21.52 -16.59
N VAL A 49 -26.67 20.86 -17.72
CA VAL A 49 -27.64 21.21 -18.77
C VAL A 49 -28.68 20.11 -18.80
N ASP A 50 -29.94 20.46 -18.52
CA ASP A 50 -31.08 19.56 -18.70
C ASP A 50 -31.55 19.64 -20.15
N VAL A 51 -31.31 18.57 -20.91
CA VAL A 51 -31.74 18.41 -22.30
C VAL A 51 -33.00 17.54 -22.32
N ASN A 52 -34.16 18.18 -22.36
CA ASN A 52 -35.48 17.53 -22.46
C ASN A 52 -35.73 16.42 -21.42
N GLY A 53 -35.27 16.63 -20.17
CA GLY A 53 -35.37 15.66 -19.06
C GLY A 53 -34.08 14.89 -18.79
N HIS A 54 -33.07 14.99 -19.66
CA HIS A 54 -31.79 14.29 -19.53
C HIS A 54 -30.68 15.26 -19.06
N PRO A 55 -30.20 15.16 -17.80
CA PRO A 55 -29.18 16.06 -17.28
C PRO A 55 -27.77 15.68 -17.76
N VAL A 56 -27.18 16.50 -18.64
CA VAL A 56 -25.79 16.40 -19.07
C VAL A 56 -24.90 17.24 -18.14
N ARG A 57 -23.84 16.64 -17.58
CA ARG A 57 -22.94 17.29 -16.62
C ARG A 57 -21.51 17.42 -17.17
N ALA A 58 -20.90 18.56 -16.92
CA ALA A 58 -19.48 18.79 -17.14
C ALA A 58 -18.84 19.49 -15.93
N ARG A 59 -17.57 19.16 -15.66
CA ARG A 59 -16.74 19.79 -14.63
C ARG A 59 -15.31 19.90 -15.15
N CYS A 60 -14.70 21.06 -14.96
CA CYS A 60 -13.31 21.34 -15.28
C CYS A 60 -12.66 22.09 -14.10
N ALA A 61 -11.35 21.94 -13.98
CA ALA A 61 -10.52 22.67 -13.02
C ALA A 61 -9.26 23.12 -13.75
N ALA A 62 -8.80 24.34 -13.47
CA ALA A 62 -7.71 24.98 -14.19
C ALA A 62 -6.99 25.99 -13.28
N GLU A 63 -5.91 26.61 -13.79
CA GLU A 63 -5.16 27.63 -13.06
C GLU A 63 -5.99 28.91 -12.92
N THR A 64 -6.72 29.30 -13.96
CA THR A 64 -7.60 30.48 -13.95
C THR A 64 -9.08 30.14 -14.11
N MET A 65 -9.98 31.01 -13.62
CA MET A 65 -11.42 30.80 -13.76
C MET A 65 -11.92 30.90 -15.20
N PHE A 66 -11.30 31.77 -16.02
CA PHE A 66 -11.66 31.92 -17.42
C PHE A 66 -11.29 30.66 -18.22
N GLU A 67 -10.08 30.13 -18.01
CA GLU A 67 -9.64 28.85 -18.57
C GLU A 67 -10.51 27.67 -18.10
N ALA A 68 -10.87 27.61 -16.81
CA ALA A 68 -11.77 26.59 -16.28
C ALA A 68 -13.16 26.64 -16.96
N VAL A 69 -13.65 27.83 -17.32
CA VAL A 69 -14.90 28.05 -18.05
C VAL A 69 -14.76 27.69 -19.53
N ASP A 70 -13.62 27.94 -20.17
CA ASP A 70 -13.36 27.58 -21.56
C ASP A 70 -13.25 26.07 -21.76
N LEU A 71 -12.45 25.40 -20.91
CA LEU A 71 -12.41 23.93 -20.85
C LEU A 71 -13.79 23.33 -20.53
N LEU A 72 -14.62 24.03 -19.74
CA LEU A 72 -15.99 23.61 -19.46
C LEU A 72 -16.90 23.76 -20.70
N GLN A 73 -16.75 24.83 -21.49
CA GLN A 73 -17.47 25.02 -22.76
C GLN A 73 -17.19 23.87 -23.72
N GLU A 74 -15.92 23.60 -23.99
CA GLU A 74 -15.50 22.55 -24.92
C GLU A 74 -15.99 21.17 -24.48
N ARG A 75 -15.77 20.81 -23.20
CA ARG A 75 -16.19 19.52 -22.64
C ARG A 75 -17.71 19.35 -22.64
N LEU A 76 -18.46 20.43 -22.41
CA LEU A 76 -19.92 20.41 -22.45
C LEU A 76 -20.44 20.27 -23.90
N ALA A 77 -19.91 21.05 -24.84
CA ALA A 77 -20.28 20.98 -26.26
C ALA A 77 -19.99 19.58 -26.84
N ALA A 78 -18.81 19.02 -26.56
CA ALA A 78 -18.44 17.67 -26.98
C ALA A 78 -19.39 16.58 -26.45
N ARG A 79 -19.98 16.76 -25.25
CA ARG A 79 -20.98 15.83 -24.70
C ARG A 79 -22.36 16.00 -25.30
N LEU A 80 -22.82 17.26 -25.44
CA LEU A 80 -24.12 17.57 -26.04
C LEU A 80 -24.23 17.04 -27.49
N VAL A 81 -23.12 16.98 -28.23
CA VAL A 81 -23.05 16.34 -29.54
C VAL A 81 -23.22 14.81 -29.48
N ARG A 82 -22.61 14.11 -28.50
CA ARG A 82 -22.74 12.65 -28.35
C ARG A 82 -24.14 12.21 -27.95
N THR A 83 -24.78 12.91 -27.01
CA THR A 83 -26.17 12.61 -26.58
C THR A 83 -27.14 12.64 -27.77
N ARG A 84 -26.87 13.50 -28.77
CA ARG A 84 -27.66 13.62 -30.00
C ARG A 84 -27.59 12.39 -30.93
N GLN A 85 -26.57 11.54 -30.78
CA GLN A 85 -26.39 10.34 -31.61
C GLN A 85 -27.15 9.11 -31.10
N HIS A 86 -27.60 9.12 -29.84
CA HIS A 86 -28.23 7.96 -29.18
C HIS A 86 -29.72 8.16 -28.83
N GLY A 87 -30.26 9.40 -28.89
CA GLY A 87 -31.64 9.74 -28.54
C GLY A 87 -32.75 9.22 -29.47
N GLY A 88 -32.51 8.11 -30.19
CA GLY A 88 -33.39 7.51 -31.19
C GLY A 88 -34.15 6.26 -30.74
N ARG A 89 -34.42 6.11 -29.44
CA ARG A 89 -35.30 5.06 -28.88
C ARG A 89 -36.22 5.64 -27.83
N GLU A 90 -37.50 5.75 -28.16
CA GLU A 90 -38.55 6.10 -27.21
C GLU A 90 -38.65 5.04 -26.11
N HIS A 91 -38.38 5.43 -24.86
CA HIS A 91 -38.76 4.62 -23.71
C HIS A 91 -40.29 4.54 -23.67
N ARG A 92 -40.85 3.33 -23.88
CA ARG A 92 -42.27 3.08 -23.68
C ARG A 92 -42.60 3.21 -22.19
N THR A 93 -43.15 4.36 -21.82
CA THR A 93 -43.71 4.59 -20.49
C THR A 93 -44.88 3.62 -20.25
N GLY A 94 -44.67 2.66 -19.35
CA GLY A 94 -45.75 1.84 -18.80
C GLY A 94 -46.54 2.64 -17.76
N THR A 95 -47.77 3.00 -18.08
CA THR A 95 -48.80 3.46 -17.13
C THR A 95 -49.19 2.33 -16.17
N GLY A 96 -49.54 2.57 -14.89
CA GLY A 96 -49.64 3.84 -14.17
C GLY A 96 -50.23 3.65 -12.76
N GLY A 97 -50.59 4.76 -12.08
CA GLY A 97 -51.21 4.78 -10.74
C GLY A 97 -50.18 4.90 -9.59
N ALA A 98 -50.29 5.82 -8.62
CA ALA A 98 -51.28 6.87 -8.41
C ALA A 98 -50.64 8.16 -7.84
N VAL A 99 -51.34 9.29 -8.02
CA VAL A 99 -50.89 10.62 -7.58
C VAL A 99 -51.28 10.86 -6.13
N ALA A 100 -50.33 11.36 -5.31
CA ALA A 100 -50.62 12.03 -4.05
C ALA A 100 -49.89 13.39 -4.00
N SER A 101 -50.67 14.45 -3.88
CA SER A 101 -50.29 15.87 -3.95
C SER A 101 -49.37 16.33 -2.83
N ARG A 102 -48.41 17.22 -3.15
CA ARG A 102 -47.74 18.10 -2.19
C ARG A 102 -48.54 19.38 -1.99
N GLU A 103 -48.88 19.72 -0.75
CA GLU A 103 -49.34 21.06 -0.36
C GLU A 103 -48.50 21.66 0.78
N ASN A 104 -48.57 23.00 0.91
CA ASN A 104 -47.75 23.83 1.80
C ASN A 104 -48.39 24.08 3.19
N ARG A 105 -47.54 24.24 4.22
CA ARG A 105 -47.64 25.19 5.37
C ARG A 105 -46.38 25.01 6.25
N VAL A 106 -45.59 25.97 6.78
CA VAL A 106 -45.69 27.42 7.13
C VAL A 106 -45.77 27.68 8.67
N HIS A 107 -44.60 28.03 9.24
CA HIS A 107 -44.26 28.93 10.39
C HIS A 107 -44.64 28.69 11.89
N GLY A 108 -43.73 29.21 12.77
CA GLY A 108 -43.79 29.38 14.25
C GLY A 108 -42.55 28.77 14.96
N HIS A 109 -41.49 29.45 15.47
CA HIS A 109 -41.33 30.44 16.57
C HIS A 109 -41.90 29.93 17.93
N HIS A 110 -41.23 29.95 19.11
CA HIS A 110 -40.22 30.89 19.66
C HIS A 110 -39.29 30.23 20.78
N PRO A 111 -38.54 30.89 21.73
CA PRO A 111 -37.09 30.61 21.92
C PRO A 111 -36.47 30.22 23.32
N GLY A 112 -35.29 29.57 23.31
CA GLY A 112 -34.15 29.62 24.29
C GLY A 112 -34.28 28.97 25.70
N PRO A 113 -33.19 28.80 26.52
CA PRO A 113 -31.72 28.88 26.26
C PRO A 113 -30.86 27.71 26.88
N HIS A 114 -29.51 27.83 26.80
CA HIS A 114 -28.39 27.04 27.42
C HIS A 114 -27.66 25.94 26.59
N GLN A 115 -26.36 25.75 26.88
CA GLN A 115 -25.31 25.04 26.09
C GLN A 115 -24.66 23.84 26.88
N PRO A 116 -23.52 23.26 26.44
CA PRO A 116 -23.35 22.08 25.57
C PRO A 116 -22.78 20.85 26.35
N PRO A 117 -22.50 19.68 25.72
CA PRO A 117 -21.11 19.43 25.24
C PRO A 117 -20.95 18.40 24.08
N ILE A 118 -19.69 18.19 23.65
CA ILE A 118 -19.14 17.13 22.76
C ILE A 118 -19.75 16.99 21.35
N LYS A 119 -18.92 17.19 20.31
CA LYS A 119 -19.32 16.97 18.91
C LYS A 119 -19.12 15.52 18.47
N GLU A 120 -20.23 14.82 18.30
CA GLU A 120 -20.30 13.62 17.47
C GLU A 120 -19.98 13.93 15.99
N PRO A 121 -19.46 12.96 15.22
CA PRO A 121 -19.22 13.15 13.79
C PRO A 121 -20.54 13.24 13.01
N HIS A 122 -20.89 14.44 12.55
CA HIS A 122 -22.06 14.62 11.68
C HIS A 122 -21.78 14.13 10.25
N ILE A 123 -22.65 13.27 9.73
CA ILE A 123 -22.66 12.86 8.32
C ILE A 123 -22.82 14.10 7.44
N LEU A 124 -21.74 14.55 6.81
CA LEU A 124 -21.74 15.77 5.98
C LEU A 124 -22.65 15.66 4.75
N ARG A 125 -22.88 14.43 4.26
CA ARG A 125 -23.83 14.13 3.19
C ARG A 125 -24.16 12.64 3.09
N GLN A 126 -25.38 12.26 3.43
CA GLN A 126 -25.93 10.96 3.01
C GLN A 126 -26.56 11.12 1.62
N LYS A 127 -26.43 10.12 0.75
CA LYS A 127 -27.16 10.05 -0.51
C LYS A 127 -27.57 8.61 -0.77
N ALA A 128 -28.84 8.31 -0.50
CA ALA A 128 -29.47 7.08 -0.95
C ALA A 128 -29.68 7.15 -2.47
N PHE A 129 -29.55 6.02 -3.14
CA PHE A 129 -29.82 5.86 -4.57
C PHE A 129 -30.78 4.67 -4.73
N SER A 130 -31.83 4.84 -5.52
CA SER A 130 -32.57 3.71 -6.08
C SER A 130 -31.84 3.27 -7.34
N LEU A 131 -31.59 1.98 -7.51
CA LEU A 131 -30.99 1.46 -8.72
C LEU A 131 -32.01 1.52 -9.85
N GLY A 132 -31.60 2.08 -10.99
CA GLY A 132 -32.36 1.98 -12.23
C GLY A 132 -32.25 0.56 -12.79
N GLN A 133 -33.36 0.02 -13.28
CA GLN A 133 -33.33 -1.16 -14.14
C GLN A 133 -33.00 -0.69 -15.57
N GLN A 134 -31.85 -1.10 -16.08
CA GLN A 134 -31.33 -0.72 -17.40
C GLN A 134 -30.36 -1.77 -17.94
N THR A 135 -30.02 -1.72 -19.23
CA THR A 135 -28.95 -2.58 -19.78
C THR A 135 -27.57 -2.01 -19.45
N PRO A 136 -26.49 -2.80 -19.56
CA PRO A 136 -25.13 -2.29 -19.35
C PRO A 136 -24.73 -1.19 -20.34
N GLU A 137 -25.23 -1.21 -21.58
CA GLU A 137 -24.99 -0.16 -22.57
C GLU A 137 -25.65 1.16 -22.18
N ASP A 138 -26.90 1.12 -21.72
CA ASP A 138 -27.60 2.29 -21.21
C ASP A 138 -26.90 2.84 -19.94
N ALA A 139 -26.38 1.96 -19.09
CA ALA A 139 -25.54 2.36 -17.95
C ALA A 139 -24.22 3.05 -18.37
N VAL A 140 -23.57 2.64 -19.46
CA VAL A 140 -22.42 3.39 -20.02
C VAL A 140 -22.84 4.79 -20.45
N ILE A 141 -23.99 4.93 -21.11
CA ILE A 141 -24.51 6.21 -21.62
C ILE A 141 -24.80 7.17 -20.46
N ASP A 142 -25.46 6.70 -19.40
CA ASP A 142 -25.74 7.51 -18.20
C ASP A 142 -24.47 7.88 -17.44
N MET A 143 -23.53 6.95 -17.29
CA MET A 143 -22.20 7.18 -16.71
C MET A 143 -21.45 8.30 -17.45
N GLU A 144 -21.39 8.22 -18.79
CA GLU A 144 -20.80 9.23 -19.67
C GLU A 144 -21.48 10.60 -19.52
N ALA A 145 -22.81 10.64 -19.56
CA ALA A 145 -23.61 11.86 -19.51
C ALA A 145 -23.48 12.60 -18.17
N MET A 146 -23.43 11.85 -17.07
CA MET A 146 -23.35 12.40 -15.71
C MET A 146 -21.92 12.73 -15.23
N ASN A 147 -20.90 12.39 -16.03
CA ASN A 147 -19.49 12.46 -15.65
C ASN A 147 -19.22 11.67 -14.36
N HIS A 148 -19.59 10.39 -14.37
CA HIS A 148 -19.15 9.45 -13.35
C HIS A 148 -18.08 8.52 -13.91
N ASP A 149 -17.23 8.03 -13.02
CA ASP A 149 -16.14 7.10 -13.37
C ASP A 149 -16.63 5.64 -13.33
N PHE A 150 -17.75 5.42 -12.63
CA PHE A 150 -18.55 4.20 -12.58
C PHE A 150 -20.06 4.53 -12.49
N TRP A 151 -20.93 3.58 -12.82
CA TRP A 151 -22.37 3.68 -12.63
C TRP A 151 -22.95 2.35 -12.12
N LEU A 152 -23.83 2.43 -11.12
CA LEU A 152 -24.44 1.29 -10.44
C LEU A 152 -25.91 1.18 -10.88
N PHE A 153 -26.33 0.00 -11.31
CA PHE A 153 -27.64 -0.28 -11.87
C PHE A 153 -28.05 -1.73 -11.56
N THR A 154 -29.33 -2.07 -11.73
CA THR A 154 -29.76 -3.47 -11.76
C THR A 154 -29.91 -3.87 -13.22
N ASP A 155 -29.16 -4.86 -13.68
CA ASP A 155 -29.22 -5.28 -15.09
C ASP A 155 -30.60 -5.90 -15.40
N THR A 156 -31.28 -5.35 -16.42
CA THR A 156 -32.57 -5.87 -16.90
C THR A 156 -32.54 -7.32 -17.38
N THR A 157 -31.36 -7.87 -17.69
CA THR A 157 -31.19 -9.21 -18.25
C THR A 157 -31.01 -10.26 -17.16
N SER A 158 -30.06 -10.04 -16.25
CA SER A 158 -29.73 -10.96 -15.14
C SER A 158 -30.52 -10.69 -13.86
N GLY A 159 -31.13 -9.50 -13.71
CA GLY A 159 -31.76 -9.05 -12.48
C GLY A 159 -30.78 -8.77 -11.33
N ALA A 160 -29.47 -8.88 -11.58
CA ALA A 160 -28.42 -8.66 -10.60
C ALA A 160 -27.99 -7.20 -10.54
N ASP A 161 -27.54 -6.77 -9.36
CA ASP A 161 -26.92 -5.46 -9.22
C ASP A 161 -25.53 -5.48 -9.88
N CYS A 162 -25.36 -4.57 -10.83
CA CYS A 162 -24.21 -4.46 -11.70
C CYS A 162 -23.58 -3.07 -11.62
N ILE A 163 -22.27 -3.01 -11.80
CA ILE A 163 -21.51 -1.76 -11.92
C ILE A 163 -20.81 -1.73 -13.28
N VAL A 164 -20.90 -0.62 -13.99
CA VAL A 164 -20.13 -0.37 -15.21
C VAL A 164 -19.11 0.72 -14.97
N TYR A 165 -17.89 0.58 -15.52
CA TYR A 165 -16.77 1.49 -15.29
C TYR A 165 -15.77 1.47 -16.47
N ARG A 166 -14.84 2.44 -16.51
CA ARG A 166 -13.82 2.55 -17.56
C ARG A 166 -12.58 1.71 -17.26
N GLN A 167 -11.99 1.10 -18.30
CA GLN A 167 -10.76 0.31 -18.17
C GLN A 167 -9.50 1.08 -18.59
N GLY A 168 -8.89 1.82 -17.64
CA GLY A 168 -7.52 2.35 -17.80
C GLY A 168 -7.27 3.24 -19.04
N LEU A 169 -6.08 3.11 -19.63
CA LEU A 169 -5.63 3.92 -20.78
C LEU A 169 -6.29 3.54 -22.12
N THR A 170 -7.07 2.45 -22.18
CA THR A 170 -7.82 2.04 -23.38
C THR A 170 -9.28 2.51 -23.27
N ARG A 171 -9.92 2.81 -24.41
CA ARG A 171 -11.29 3.37 -24.43
C ARG A 171 -12.41 2.32 -24.17
N GLY A 172 -12.12 1.29 -23.39
CA GLY A 172 -13.04 0.19 -23.07
C GLY A 172 -13.89 0.43 -21.82
N TYR A 173 -15.03 -0.25 -21.74
CA TYR A 173 -15.90 -0.31 -20.57
C TYR A 173 -16.00 -1.74 -20.07
N ARG A 174 -16.03 -1.94 -18.75
CA ARG A 174 -16.26 -3.25 -18.11
C ARG A 174 -17.49 -3.21 -17.23
N VAL A 175 -18.18 -4.34 -17.18
CA VAL A 175 -19.35 -4.58 -16.33
C VAL A 175 -18.98 -5.66 -15.33
N ALA A 176 -19.26 -5.44 -14.04
CA ALA A 176 -19.17 -6.47 -13.01
C ALA A 176 -20.54 -6.65 -12.35
N SER A 177 -20.92 -7.90 -12.08
CA SER A 177 -22.22 -8.29 -11.51
C SER A 177 -22.05 -8.90 -10.12
N ALA A 178 -23.05 -8.72 -9.26
CA ALA A 178 -23.13 -9.33 -7.94
C ALA A 178 -23.76 -10.74 -7.92
N GLY A 179 -24.22 -11.27 -9.07
CA GLY A 179 -24.84 -12.60 -9.19
C GLY A 179 -23.83 -13.76 -9.20
N GLU A 180 -24.32 -14.97 -8.91
CA GLU A 180 -23.47 -16.18 -8.75
C GLU A 180 -22.81 -16.66 -10.05
N ASP A 181 -23.42 -16.41 -11.22
CA ASP A 181 -22.83 -16.67 -12.54
C ASP A 181 -22.03 -15.45 -13.04
N SER A 182 -20.78 -15.33 -12.60
CA SER A 182 -19.87 -14.23 -12.95
C SER A 182 -19.24 -14.36 -14.36
N GLN A 183 -20.07 -14.44 -15.40
CA GLN A 183 -19.62 -14.28 -16.79
C GLN A 183 -19.22 -12.82 -17.07
N GLN A 184 -17.97 -12.61 -17.47
CA GLN A 184 -17.46 -11.30 -17.85
C GLN A 184 -18.04 -10.88 -19.21
N TYR A 185 -18.89 -9.85 -19.20
CA TYR A 185 -19.36 -9.19 -20.42
C TYR A 185 -18.48 -7.97 -20.72
N GLU A 186 -17.78 -7.99 -21.85
CA GLU A 186 -17.24 -6.76 -22.45
C GLU A 186 -18.40 -5.97 -23.07
N ALA A 187 -18.65 -4.77 -22.55
CA ALA A 187 -19.59 -3.86 -23.17
C ALA A 187 -18.96 -3.33 -24.48
N GLY A 188 -19.50 -3.77 -25.62
CA GLY A 188 -18.99 -3.40 -26.94
C GLY A 188 -19.01 -1.88 -27.17
N PRO A 189 -18.11 -1.34 -28.01
CA PRO A 189 -18.12 0.08 -28.33
C PRO A 189 -19.45 0.47 -29.00
N PRO A 190 -19.99 1.68 -28.74
CA PRO A 190 -21.21 2.14 -29.40
C PRO A 190 -21.01 2.17 -30.92
N VAL A 191 -21.87 1.46 -31.63
CA VAL A 191 -21.71 1.18 -33.06
C VAL A 191 -21.84 2.45 -33.90
N GLU A 192 -20.76 2.91 -34.51
CA GLU A 192 -20.81 3.91 -35.58
C GLU A 192 -21.54 3.32 -36.80
N ARG A 193 -22.76 3.80 -37.06
CA ARG A 193 -23.46 3.51 -38.32
C ARG A 193 -22.95 4.43 -39.42
N GLU A 194 -22.22 3.86 -40.37
CA GLU A 194 -21.84 4.57 -41.60
C GLU A 194 -23.07 5.11 -42.34
N LEU A 195 -23.07 6.42 -42.63
CA LEU A 195 -24.03 7.05 -43.53
C LEU A 195 -23.72 6.62 -44.97
N GLY A 196 -24.61 5.83 -45.56
CA GLY A 196 -24.37 5.14 -46.83
C GLY A 196 -24.02 6.06 -48.01
N ARG A 197 -23.08 5.59 -48.84
CA ARG A 197 -22.87 6.07 -50.22
C ARG A 197 -23.01 4.93 -51.22
N HIS A 198 -23.61 5.24 -52.36
CA HIS A 198 -24.00 4.28 -53.41
C HIS A 198 -22.80 3.62 -54.14
N PRO A 199 -23.02 2.48 -54.82
CA PRO A 199 -21.95 1.51 -55.12
C PRO A 199 -21.15 1.82 -56.39
N ARG A 200 -19.90 1.35 -56.43
CA ARG A 200 -19.14 1.17 -57.69
C ARG A 200 -18.50 -0.22 -57.81
N VAL A 201 -19.14 -1.02 -58.67
CA VAL A 201 -18.56 -1.98 -59.63
C VAL A 201 -17.48 -2.99 -59.16
N ARG A 202 -17.86 -4.27 -59.20
CA ARG A 202 -16.99 -5.46 -59.11
C ARG A 202 -15.75 -5.40 -60.03
N ARG A 203 -14.63 -5.95 -59.55
CA ARG A 203 -13.80 -6.88 -60.36
C ARG A 203 -13.48 -8.16 -59.58
N ARG A 204 -13.65 -9.30 -60.26
CA ARG A 204 -13.30 -10.66 -59.78
C ARG A 204 -11.81 -10.96 -60.01
N ARG A 205 -11.18 -11.66 -59.07
CA ARG A 205 -10.23 -12.81 -59.21
C ARG A 205 -9.57 -13.02 -57.83
N GLY A 206 -9.33 -14.23 -57.33
CA GLY A 206 -9.62 -15.56 -57.84
C GLY A 206 -9.49 -16.63 -56.74
N ARG A 207 -9.99 -17.84 -57.03
CA ARG A 207 -9.99 -19.03 -56.17
C ARG A 207 -8.61 -19.38 -55.57
N ARG A 208 -8.57 -19.85 -54.32
CA ARG A 208 -8.32 -21.29 -53.99
C ARG A 208 -8.57 -21.61 -52.50
N ALA A 209 -9.18 -22.77 -52.30
CA ALA A 209 -9.24 -23.62 -51.10
C ALA A 209 -9.32 -25.08 -51.65
N PRO A 210 -9.47 -26.16 -50.85
CA PRO A 210 -9.33 -26.34 -49.39
C PRO A 210 -8.41 -27.55 -49.04
N ALA A 211 -8.26 -27.91 -47.74
CA ALA A 211 -8.09 -29.29 -47.21
C ALA A 211 -7.70 -29.29 -45.70
N TYR A 212 -8.07 -30.26 -44.83
CA TYR A 212 -9.15 -31.28 -44.81
C TYR A 212 -9.31 -31.83 -43.36
N HIS A 213 -10.55 -31.97 -42.84
CA HIS A 213 -11.05 -32.88 -41.76
C HIS A 213 -10.43 -32.89 -40.33
N GLY A 214 -11.13 -33.31 -39.25
CA GLY A 214 -12.56 -33.63 -39.05
C GLY A 214 -12.90 -34.43 -37.76
N ALA A 215 -14.10 -34.22 -37.18
CA ALA A 215 -14.86 -35.01 -36.15
C ALA A 215 -14.21 -35.24 -34.73
N ARG A 216 -14.86 -35.04 -33.56
CA ARG A 216 -16.13 -35.55 -32.94
C ARG A 216 -16.08 -37.09 -32.67
N LEU A 217 -16.38 -37.67 -31.48
CA LEU A 217 -17.61 -37.55 -30.68
C LEU A 217 -17.60 -38.41 -29.34
N ARG A 218 -18.22 -37.92 -28.24
CA ARG A 218 -19.03 -38.57 -27.15
C ARG A 218 -18.57 -39.65 -26.13
N LEU A 219 -19.21 -39.52 -24.95
CA LEU A 219 -19.33 -40.35 -23.71
C LEU A 219 -19.90 -41.77 -23.87
N PRO A 220 -19.68 -42.67 -22.87
CA PRO A 220 -20.81 -43.02 -21.99
C PRO A 220 -20.62 -42.83 -20.45
N ARG A 221 -21.16 -43.74 -19.62
CA ARG A 221 -22.04 -43.38 -18.48
C ARG A 221 -22.45 -44.56 -17.56
N ARG A 222 -22.86 -44.31 -16.29
CA ARG A 222 -23.54 -45.21 -15.30
C ARG A 222 -22.65 -46.29 -14.62
N LEU A 223 -22.91 -46.85 -13.40
CA LEU A 223 -24.03 -46.74 -12.42
C LEU A 223 -23.65 -47.26 -10.99
N GLY A 224 -24.24 -46.69 -9.92
CA GLY A 224 -24.63 -47.37 -8.65
C GLY A 224 -23.56 -47.66 -7.58
N HIS A 225 -23.89 -48.04 -6.33
CA HIS A 225 -25.07 -47.81 -5.47
C HIS A 225 -24.72 -48.29 -4.03
N GLY A 226 -25.20 -47.65 -2.95
CA GLY A 226 -24.97 -48.12 -1.56
C GLY A 226 -25.52 -47.16 -0.51
N SER A 227 -26.12 -47.66 0.58
CA SER A 227 -26.90 -46.84 1.54
C SER A 227 -26.79 -47.35 2.99
N ARG A 228 -27.31 -46.52 3.93
CA ARG A 228 -27.61 -46.75 5.37
C ARG A 228 -26.54 -46.23 6.36
N MET A 229 -26.85 -45.89 7.61
CA MET A 229 -28.05 -45.29 8.27
C MET A 229 -27.65 -45.00 9.75
N CYS A 230 -28.15 -43.92 10.39
CA CYS A 230 -27.93 -43.66 11.83
C CYS A 230 -28.74 -44.62 12.73
N PRO A 231 -28.42 -44.72 14.04
CA PRO A 231 -29.21 -43.91 15.00
C PRO A 231 -28.46 -43.39 16.26
N LEU A 232 -29.07 -42.38 16.90
CA LEU A 232 -28.91 -41.94 18.32
C LEU A 232 -29.90 -42.73 19.22
N PRO A 233 -30.04 -42.56 20.57
CA PRO A 233 -29.54 -41.50 21.47
C PRO A 233 -29.05 -41.96 22.88
N GLU A 234 -28.63 -41.02 23.75
CA GLU A 234 -29.23 -40.75 25.08
C GLU A 234 -28.50 -39.60 25.85
N ALA A 235 -29.08 -39.12 26.96
CA ALA A 235 -28.70 -37.87 27.64
C ALA A 235 -28.38 -38.06 29.14
N ARG A 236 -27.61 -37.12 29.74
CA ARG A 236 -27.69 -36.76 31.18
C ARG A 236 -26.92 -35.45 31.53
N ARG A 237 -27.51 -34.68 32.44
CA ARG A 237 -26.94 -33.63 33.33
C ARG A 237 -27.18 -34.10 34.80
N PRO A 238 -26.80 -33.40 35.89
CA PRO A 238 -26.10 -32.10 36.06
C PRO A 238 -24.81 -32.21 36.94
N ILE A 239 -24.15 -31.11 37.36
CA ILE A 239 -24.30 -30.48 38.70
C ILE A 239 -23.45 -29.17 38.76
N ARG A 240 -23.85 -28.18 39.58
CA ARG A 240 -23.08 -26.96 39.95
C ARG A 240 -22.33 -27.16 41.29
N PRO A 241 -21.41 -26.25 41.65
CA PRO A 241 -21.78 -25.36 42.75
C PRO A 241 -21.52 -23.86 42.51
N ASP A 242 -22.01 -23.09 43.46
CA ASP A 242 -22.06 -21.63 43.57
C ASP A 242 -20.78 -21.05 44.19
N LEU A 243 -20.49 -19.76 43.95
CA LEU A 243 -19.91 -18.87 44.96
C LEU A 243 -20.06 -17.39 44.55
N SER A 244 -20.37 -16.57 45.55
CA SER A 244 -20.73 -15.16 45.42
C SER A 244 -19.57 -14.24 45.81
N ARG A 245 -19.58 -13.00 45.28
CA ARG A 245 -19.37 -11.77 46.08
C ARG A 245 -19.65 -10.47 45.31
N THR A 246 -20.42 -9.61 45.96
CA THR A 246 -20.54 -8.17 45.70
C THR A 246 -19.29 -7.40 46.16
N VAL A 247 -19.06 -6.18 45.63
CA VAL A 247 -18.92 -4.93 46.41
C VAL A 247 -18.60 -3.70 45.51
N GLU A 248 -19.49 -2.70 45.60
CA GLU A 248 -19.33 -1.23 45.60
C GLU A 248 -18.54 -0.41 44.54
N HIS A 249 -19.21 0.64 44.08
CA HIS A 249 -18.64 1.91 43.59
C HIS A 249 -18.46 2.91 44.76
N PRO A 250 -17.59 3.93 44.58
CA PRO A 250 -17.99 5.30 44.90
C PRO A 250 -17.79 6.31 43.74
N ARG A 251 -18.43 7.47 43.90
CA ARG A 251 -18.44 8.65 42.98
C ARG A 251 -17.47 9.76 43.45
N ALA A 252 -17.47 10.87 42.68
CA ALA A 252 -17.07 12.26 43.04
C ALA A 252 -15.60 12.65 42.76
N LEU A 253 -15.24 13.90 42.39
CA LEU A 253 -16.02 15.13 42.11
C LEU A 253 -15.23 16.10 41.17
N CYS A 254 -15.89 17.20 40.77
CA CYS A 254 -15.52 18.21 39.76
C CYS A 254 -14.17 18.96 39.90
N GLY A 255 -13.70 19.58 38.80
CA GLY A 255 -12.74 20.70 38.81
C GLY A 255 -12.35 21.25 37.43
N HIS A 256 -13.03 22.31 36.94
CA HIS A 256 -12.59 23.16 35.80
C HIS A 256 -12.06 24.50 36.34
N PRO A 257 -11.14 25.19 35.62
CA PRO A 257 -11.60 26.28 34.76
C PRO A 257 -10.86 26.42 33.41
N GLU A 258 -11.47 27.17 32.49
CA GLU A 258 -10.96 27.47 31.15
C GLU A 258 -10.19 28.80 31.07
N HIS A 259 -9.29 28.92 30.09
CA HIS A 259 -8.99 30.20 29.43
C HIS A 259 -8.68 30.00 27.94
N GLY A 260 -9.61 30.44 27.08
CA GLY A 260 -9.45 30.42 25.62
C GLY A 260 -9.17 31.81 25.02
N ARG A 261 -8.47 31.82 23.87
CA ARG A 261 -8.45 32.96 22.92
C ARG A 261 -8.84 32.44 21.52
N PRO A 262 -9.60 33.22 20.72
CA PRO A 262 -10.18 32.72 19.47
C PRO A 262 -9.21 32.82 18.27
N GLY A 263 -9.29 31.84 17.37
CA GLY A 263 -8.61 31.84 16.07
C GLY A 263 -9.57 32.12 14.90
N HIS A 264 -9.12 32.89 13.91
CA HIS A 264 -9.91 33.21 12.71
C HIS A 264 -10.06 32.01 11.75
N ARG A 265 -11.18 31.98 11.00
CA ARG A 265 -11.37 31.10 9.83
C ARG A 265 -11.46 31.94 8.56
N MET A 266 -10.73 31.56 7.51
CA MET A 266 -10.94 32.08 6.15
C MET A 266 -12.06 31.32 5.42
N ALA A 267 -12.76 32.00 4.52
CA ALA A 267 -13.87 31.46 3.74
C ALA A 267 -13.51 31.33 2.24
N SER A 268 -14.12 30.36 1.55
CA SER A 268 -13.98 30.18 0.09
C SER A 268 -15.15 30.81 -0.66
N ASP A 269 -14.85 31.48 -1.78
CA ASP A 269 -15.85 32.18 -2.58
C ASP A 269 -16.54 31.23 -3.60
N ARG A 270 -17.85 31.40 -3.77
CA ARG A 270 -18.74 30.48 -4.50
C ARG A 270 -19.88 31.25 -5.16
N THR A 271 -19.92 31.20 -6.49
CA THR A 271 -21.01 31.78 -7.28
C THR A 271 -21.81 30.67 -7.96
N GLN A 272 -23.14 30.74 -7.85
CA GLN A 272 -24.06 29.82 -8.53
C GLN A 272 -24.97 30.61 -9.47
N LEU A 273 -24.92 30.26 -10.75
CA LEU A 273 -25.69 30.91 -11.80
C LEU A 273 -26.84 29.98 -12.21
N ARG A 274 -28.06 30.51 -12.24
CA ARG A 274 -29.24 29.90 -12.85
C ARG A 274 -29.64 30.77 -14.03
N PHE A 275 -29.71 30.18 -15.21
CA PHE A 275 -30.04 30.92 -16.41
C PHE A 275 -31.54 30.81 -16.71
N ALA A 276 -32.20 31.96 -16.91
CA ALA A 276 -33.52 31.99 -17.53
C ALA A 276 -33.32 31.82 -19.04
N LEU A 277 -33.93 30.78 -19.61
CA LEU A 277 -33.93 30.56 -21.06
C LEU A 277 -34.89 31.57 -21.73
N PRO A 278 -34.54 32.15 -22.89
CA PRO A 278 -35.46 33.01 -23.62
C PRO A 278 -36.73 32.24 -23.98
N GLY A 279 -37.85 32.60 -23.34
CA GLY A 279 -39.13 31.92 -23.54
C GLY A 279 -39.67 32.13 -24.95
N ALA A 280 -40.17 31.05 -25.56
CA ALA A 280 -40.91 31.13 -26.81
C ALA A 280 -42.20 31.96 -26.63
N ALA A 281 -42.22 33.17 -27.18
CA ALA A 281 -43.43 34.01 -27.18
C ALA A 281 -44.46 33.47 -28.18
N SER A 282 -45.73 33.44 -27.76
CA SER A 282 -46.86 32.91 -28.52
C SER A 282 -47.29 33.82 -29.68
N ARG A 283 -47.97 33.24 -30.67
CA ARG A 283 -48.51 33.93 -31.86
C ARG A 283 -49.62 34.92 -31.48
N GLY A 284 -49.59 36.15 -32.03
CA GLY A 284 -50.63 37.15 -31.80
C GLY A 284 -50.65 38.33 -32.79
N SER A 285 -51.24 38.13 -33.98
CA SER A 285 -51.97 39.12 -34.80
C SER A 285 -51.39 40.51 -35.17
N ARG A 286 -51.19 40.69 -36.49
CA ARG A 286 -51.45 41.88 -37.35
C ARG A 286 -50.57 43.16 -37.32
N ALA A 287 -50.03 43.40 -38.52
CA ALA A 287 -50.15 44.64 -39.33
C ALA A 287 -49.08 45.76 -39.28
N ALA A 288 -48.53 45.99 -40.48
CA ALA A 288 -48.22 47.28 -41.11
C ALA A 288 -47.11 48.22 -40.55
N ALA A 289 -45.99 48.20 -41.28
CA ALA A 289 -45.38 49.36 -41.96
C ALA A 289 -44.67 50.50 -41.19
N HIS A 290 -43.38 50.62 -41.54
CA HIS A 290 -42.66 51.86 -41.95
C HIS A 290 -41.98 52.81 -40.92
N ARG A 291 -40.66 52.96 -41.20
CA ARG A 291 -39.81 54.19 -41.20
C ARG A 291 -39.22 54.75 -39.89
N ARG A 292 -37.87 54.69 -39.91
CA ARG A 292 -36.86 55.73 -39.58
C ARG A 292 -36.72 56.24 -38.12
N SER A 293 -35.44 56.35 -37.76
CA SER A 293 -34.77 57.09 -36.68
C SER A 293 -35.20 58.58 -36.59
N PRO A 294 -34.87 59.37 -35.52
CA PRO A 294 -33.63 59.29 -34.73
C PRO A 294 -33.71 59.57 -33.19
N THR A 295 -32.52 59.59 -32.58
CA THR A 295 -32.07 60.22 -31.30
C THR A 295 -32.43 61.74 -31.23
N PRO A 296 -32.24 62.51 -30.10
CA PRO A 296 -31.16 62.39 -29.08
C PRO A 296 -31.43 62.88 -27.61
N GLY A 297 -30.37 62.84 -26.78
CA GLY A 297 -30.19 63.64 -25.55
C GLY A 297 -30.10 62.81 -24.24
N GLY A 298 -29.23 63.11 -23.26
CA GLY A 298 -28.11 64.08 -23.19
C GLY A 298 -27.77 64.50 -21.76
N ALA A 299 -26.50 64.86 -21.48
CA ALA A 299 -26.01 65.58 -20.27
C ALA A 299 -26.03 64.83 -18.89
N ARG A 300 -25.18 65.13 -17.87
CA ARG A 300 -23.91 65.92 -17.76
C ARG A 300 -23.15 65.60 -16.44
N LEU A 301 -21.80 65.54 -16.53
CA LEU A 301 -20.72 66.18 -15.74
C LEU A 301 -20.60 66.16 -14.19
N GLY A 302 -19.34 65.96 -13.75
CA GLY A 302 -18.70 66.53 -12.54
C GLY A 302 -17.95 65.51 -11.64
N GLY A 303 -16.70 65.67 -11.16
CA GLY A 303 -15.61 66.59 -11.52
C GLY A 303 -14.63 66.93 -10.35
N ARG A 304 -13.30 66.86 -10.58
CA ARG A 304 -12.13 67.37 -9.75
C ARG A 304 -11.70 66.52 -8.52
N ARG A 305 -10.41 66.11 -8.33
CA ARG A 305 -9.07 66.79 -8.08
C ARG A 305 -8.86 67.16 -6.58
N LEU A 306 -7.67 67.16 -5.92
CA LEU A 306 -6.22 67.04 -6.28
C LEU A 306 -5.30 66.84 -5.01
N GLY A 307 -4.03 66.38 -5.18
CA GLY A 307 -2.82 66.66 -4.33
C GLY A 307 -2.62 65.88 -3.01
N GLY A 308 -1.39 65.66 -2.47
CA GLY A 308 0.00 65.83 -2.97
C GLY A 308 1.08 65.84 -1.84
N GLU A 309 2.31 65.34 -2.10
CA GLU A 309 3.64 65.75 -1.52
C GLU A 309 3.94 65.63 0.02
N HIS A 310 5.17 65.54 0.60
CA HIS A 310 6.55 65.14 0.18
C HIS A 310 7.50 65.00 1.44
N VAL A 311 8.84 64.84 1.22
CA VAL A 311 10.00 65.08 2.15
C VAL A 311 10.55 63.94 3.05
N ALA A 312 11.88 63.97 3.31
CA ALA A 312 12.76 62.93 3.90
C ALA A 312 13.65 63.47 5.07
N GLY A 313 14.49 62.62 5.69
CA GLY A 313 15.49 63.00 6.72
C GLY A 313 16.48 61.86 7.08
N THR A 314 17.68 62.17 7.60
CA THR A 314 18.87 61.29 7.60
C THR A 314 19.63 61.16 8.95
N ASN A 315 20.62 60.24 8.99
CA ASN A 315 21.82 60.13 9.89
C ASN A 315 21.78 59.11 11.07
N GLY A 316 22.92 58.42 11.28
CA GLY A 316 23.27 57.61 12.49
C GLY A 316 24.32 58.34 13.36
N PRO A 317 25.27 57.70 14.10
CA PRO A 317 25.54 56.25 14.34
C PRO A 317 25.76 55.88 15.85
N GLY A 318 26.17 54.64 16.19
CA GLY A 318 26.93 54.36 17.44
C GLY A 318 26.67 53.06 18.25
N SER A 319 27.71 52.22 18.34
CA SER A 319 28.07 51.19 19.36
C SER A 319 27.18 50.84 20.58
N GLY A 320 27.08 49.54 20.91
CA GLY A 320 26.70 49.05 22.25
C GLY A 320 26.60 47.52 22.36
N THR A 321 27.12 46.91 23.42
CA THR A 321 27.28 45.44 23.59
C THR A 321 26.19 44.76 24.44
N SER A 322 26.14 43.42 24.35
CA SER A 322 25.61 42.42 25.31
C SER A 322 24.24 41.76 25.06
N ARG A 323 24.22 40.46 25.39
CA ARG A 323 23.14 39.43 25.28
C ARG A 323 22.13 39.51 26.46
N PRO A 324 21.04 38.72 26.47
CA PRO A 324 20.20 38.23 25.36
C PRO A 324 18.69 38.46 25.62
N LEU A 325 17.86 38.52 24.58
CA LEU A 325 16.40 38.48 24.72
C LEU A 325 15.78 37.35 23.89
N ARG A 326 14.75 36.72 24.48
CA ARG A 326 13.97 35.62 23.88
C ARG A 326 13.40 36.03 22.52
N ALA A 327 13.53 35.17 21.52
CA ALA A 327 12.74 35.21 20.29
C ALA A 327 12.10 33.84 20.06
N SER A 328 10.77 33.81 19.97
CA SER A 328 10.00 32.61 19.64
C SER A 328 10.19 32.24 18.15
N PRO A 329 10.33 30.96 17.79
CA PRO A 329 10.28 30.55 16.40
C PRO A 329 8.81 30.39 15.97
N ALA A 330 8.27 31.39 15.29
CA ALA A 330 7.24 31.13 14.29
C ALA A 330 7.96 30.77 12.98
N ARG A 331 7.99 29.48 12.65
CA ARG A 331 8.35 29.00 11.30
C ARG A 331 7.14 28.30 10.70
N GLU A 332 6.79 28.72 9.50
CA GLU A 332 5.64 28.19 8.77
C GLU A 332 5.87 26.74 8.38
N LEU A 333 4.82 25.93 8.55
CA LEU A 333 4.77 24.54 8.10
C LEU A 333 4.40 24.55 6.62
N THR A 334 5.39 24.40 5.74
CA THR A 334 5.14 24.07 4.33
C THR A 334 4.74 22.60 4.23
N GLU A 335 3.52 22.34 3.78
CA GLU A 335 3.02 20.99 3.52
C GLU A 335 3.85 20.29 2.44
N PHE A 336 4.31 19.07 2.71
CA PHE A 336 5.02 18.22 1.75
C PHE A 336 4.03 17.72 0.68
N SER A 337 3.76 18.54 -0.34
CA SER A 337 3.43 18.00 -1.66
C SER A 337 4.66 17.29 -2.21
N GLY A 338 4.49 16.10 -2.78
CA GLY A 338 5.59 15.34 -3.38
C GLY A 338 6.14 16.03 -4.62
N GLU A 339 7.07 16.96 -4.44
CA GLU A 339 7.93 17.47 -5.50
C GLU A 339 9.05 16.46 -5.74
N GLU A 340 9.21 16.01 -6.98
CA GLU A 340 10.43 15.31 -7.39
C GLU A 340 11.62 16.25 -7.15
N SER A 341 12.65 15.72 -6.48
CA SER A 341 13.96 16.40 -6.41
C SER A 341 14.43 16.75 -7.83
N PRO A 342 14.99 17.95 -8.08
CA PRO A 342 15.36 18.39 -9.42
C PRO A 342 16.28 17.37 -10.08
N ARG A 343 15.80 16.78 -11.18
CA ARG A 343 16.52 15.72 -11.90
C ARG A 343 17.88 16.25 -12.37
N PRO A 344 19.01 15.56 -12.07
CA PRO A 344 20.30 15.95 -12.62
C PRO A 344 20.25 15.96 -14.16
N THR A 345 21.05 16.82 -14.77
CA THR A 345 20.99 17.12 -16.21
C THR A 345 21.12 15.85 -17.07
N LYS A 346 20.07 15.57 -17.87
CA LYS A 346 19.98 14.37 -18.70
C LYS A 346 21.16 14.22 -19.67
N GLY A 347 21.72 13.01 -19.73
CA GLY A 347 22.51 12.51 -20.87
C GLY A 347 24.00 12.28 -20.63
N THR A 348 24.62 12.89 -19.60
CA THR A 348 26.09 12.81 -19.41
C THR A 348 26.59 11.65 -18.54
N ASN A 349 25.83 11.15 -17.56
CA ASN A 349 26.35 10.15 -16.62
C ASN A 349 26.48 8.73 -17.22
N MET A 350 25.53 8.29 -18.06
CA MET A 350 25.56 6.95 -18.67
C MET A 350 26.81 6.70 -19.52
N ALA A 351 27.38 7.75 -20.15
CA ALA A 351 28.57 7.64 -20.98
C ALA A 351 29.87 7.35 -20.18
N ASN A 352 29.89 7.63 -18.88
CA ASN A 352 31.04 7.38 -18.00
C ASN A 352 30.94 6.05 -17.23
N ALA A 353 29.81 5.34 -17.28
CA ALA A 353 29.57 4.15 -16.46
C ALA A 353 30.57 3.00 -16.68
N SER A 354 31.26 2.95 -17.84
CA SER A 354 32.33 2.00 -18.12
C SER A 354 33.67 2.32 -17.43
N GLN A 355 33.84 3.57 -16.94
CA GLN A 355 35.04 4.03 -16.22
C GLN A 355 34.78 4.25 -14.73
N SER A 356 33.53 4.44 -14.33
CA SER A 356 33.07 4.50 -12.94
C SER A 356 33.23 3.18 -12.19
N ARG A 357 33.55 3.27 -10.90
CA ARG A 357 33.44 2.16 -9.93
C ARG A 357 32.22 2.31 -9.03
N ALA A 358 31.75 1.20 -8.47
CA ALA A 358 30.71 1.18 -7.45
C ALA A 358 31.16 0.36 -6.24
N TYR A 359 31.05 0.94 -5.06
CA TYR A 359 31.29 0.29 -3.78
C TYR A 359 29.96 0.12 -3.06
N VAL A 360 29.63 -1.11 -2.66
CA VAL A 360 28.34 -1.48 -2.10
C VAL A 360 28.57 -2.10 -0.72
N VAL A 361 28.00 -1.51 0.34
CA VAL A 361 28.24 -1.90 1.73
C VAL A 361 27.15 -2.84 2.24
N GLY A 362 27.57 -3.96 2.83
CA GLY A 362 26.77 -5.13 3.19
C GLY A 362 26.51 -6.04 1.98
N GLY A 363 26.39 -7.33 2.20
CA GLY A 363 26.01 -8.37 1.21
C GLY A 363 24.55 -8.81 1.32
N GLY A 364 23.69 -8.00 1.94
CA GLY A 364 22.24 -8.25 1.97
C GLY A 364 21.56 -8.06 0.60
N ILE A 365 20.30 -8.49 0.49
CA ILE A 365 19.53 -8.42 -0.78
C ILE A 365 19.42 -7.01 -1.39
N ALA A 366 19.46 -5.94 -0.59
CA ALA A 366 19.48 -4.57 -1.10
C ALA A 366 20.75 -4.29 -1.93
N SER A 367 21.91 -4.69 -1.41
CA SER A 367 23.22 -4.54 -2.07
C SER A 367 23.34 -5.42 -3.30
N LEU A 368 22.90 -6.68 -3.22
CA LEU A 368 22.84 -7.59 -4.36
C LEU A 368 21.95 -7.02 -5.47
N ALA A 369 20.77 -6.50 -5.12
CA ALA A 369 19.88 -5.86 -6.08
C ALA A 369 20.51 -4.61 -6.72
N ALA A 370 21.22 -3.78 -5.95
CA ALA A 370 21.92 -2.62 -6.48
C ALA A 370 22.99 -3.04 -7.49
N ALA A 371 23.79 -4.07 -7.17
CA ALA A 371 24.77 -4.63 -8.10
C ALA A 371 24.10 -5.21 -9.37
N VAL A 372 22.96 -5.92 -9.25
CA VAL A 372 22.21 -6.42 -10.41
C VAL A 372 21.76 -5.26 -11.31
N PHE A 373 21.19 -4.19 -10.76
CA PHE A 373 20.75 -3.04 -11.56
C PHE A 373 21.92 -2.25 -12.17
N LEU A 374 23.07 -2.16 -11.49
CA LEU A 374 24.29 -1.56 -12.04
C LEU A 374 24.79 -2.34 -13.27
N VAL A 375 24.88 -3.67 -13.20
CA VAL A 375 25.28 -4.47 -14.38
C VAL A 375 24.20 -4.45 -15.45
N ARG A 376 22.95 -4.82 -15.10
CA ARG A 376 21.87 -5.10 -16.05
C ARG A 376 21.26 -3.86 -16.69
N ASP A 377 21.08 -2.79 -15.91
CA ASP A 377 20.29 -1.63 -16.33
C ASP A 377 21.12 -0.38 -16.63
N VAL A 378 22.29 -0.22 -16.00
CA VAL A 378 23.27 0.82 -16.35
C VAL A 378 24.29 0.30 -17.39
N GLY A 379 24.67 -0.98 -17.33
CA GLY A 379 25.76 -1.53 -18.16
C GLY A 379 27.16 -1.28 -17.56
N MET A 380 27.26 -1.14 -16.24
CA MET A 380 28.55 -1.05 -15.56
C MET A 380 29.28 -2.40 -15.61
N PRO A 381 30.57 -2.46 -16.03
CA PRO A 381 31.35 -3.69 -16.00
C PRO A 381 31.42 -4.27 -14.59
N GLY A 382 31.22 -5.58 -14.43
CA GLY A 382 31.17 -6.19 -13.10
C GLY A 382 32.47 -6.01 -12.32
N GLU A 383 33.64 -6.02 -12.99
CA GLU A 383 34.94 -5.83 -12.34
C GLU A 383 35.12 -4.46 -11.66
N ASN A 384 34.26 -3.48 -12.00
CA ASN A 384 34.20 -2.16 -11.39
C ASN A 384 33.28 -2.11 -10.16
N ILE A 385 32.50 -3.17 -9.88
CA ILE A 385 31.56 -3.26 -8.76
C ILE A 385 32.16 -4.12 -7.65
N ARG A 386 32.14 -3.61 -6.42
CA ARG A 386 32.61 -4.32 -5.23
C ARG A 386 31.56 -4.31 -4.13
N ILE A 387 31.21 -5.48 -3.62
CA ILE A 387 30.35 -5.65 -2.45
C ILE A 387 31.26 -5.93 -1.25
N LEU A 388 31.08 -5.18 -0.16
CA LEU A 388 31.86 -5.26 1.06
C LEU A 388 30.98 -5.87 2.16
N GLU A 389 31.20 -7.14 2.50
CA GLU A 389 30.42 -7.89 3.48
C GLU A 389 31.28 -8.22 4.71
N GLU A 390 30.75 -7.95 5.89
CA GLU A 390 31.42 -8.20 7.17
C GLU A 390 31.46 -9.71 7.46
N LEU A 391 30.36 -10.41 7.17
CA LEU A 391 30.22 -11.83 7.41
C LEU A 391 31.04 -12.68 6.43
N PRO A 392 31.41 -13.92 6.78
CA PRO A 392 32.04 -14.87 5.86
C PRO A 392 31.09 -15.37 4.75
N LYS A 393 29.85 -14.86 4.67
CA LYS A 393 28.80 -15.33 3.79
C LYS A 393 27.81 -14.21 3.44
N THR A 394 27.43 -14.13 2.17
CA THR A 394 26.45 -13.18 1.61
C THR A 394 25.01 -13.54 1.99
N GLY A 395 24.09 -12.58 1.90
CA GLY A 395 22.64 -12.77 2.01
C GLY A 395 21.98 -11.93 3.09
N GLY A 396 22.74 -11.55 4.12
CA GLY A 396 22.22 -10.82 5.29
C GLY A 396 21.01 -11.56 5.89
N ALA A 397 19.87 -10.87 6.00
CA ALA A 397 18.64 -11.44 6.54
C ALA A 397 17.94 -12.48 5.64
N LEU A 398 18.42 -12.77 4.42
CA LEU A 398 17.95 -13.90 3.61
C LEU A 398 18.88 -15.11 3.76
N ASP A 399 19.14 -15.48 5.02
CA ASP A 399 20.00 -16.59 5.39
C ASP A 399 19.30 -17.97 5.34
N GLY A 400 20.15 -18.99 5.23
CA GLY A 400 19.85 -20.41 5.32
C GLY A 400 21.20 -21.14 5.40
N SER A 401 21.39 -21.96 6.42
CA SER A 401 22.69 -22.63 6.68
C SER A 401 22.52 -23.83 7.62
N GLY A 402 23.63 -24.49 7.95
CA GLY A 402 23.66 -25.66 8.81
C GLY A 402 23.72 -26.96 8.02
N ALA A 403 23.65 -28.09 8.73
CA ALA A 403 23.85 -29.43 8.18
C ALA A 403 23.02 -30.47 8.94
N PRO A 404 22.78 -31.68 8.39
CA PRO A 404 21.94 -32.71 9.03
C PRO A 404 22.44 -33.20 10.40
N GLY A 405 23.73 -33.04 10.69
CA GLY A 405 24.35 -33.38 11.97
C GLY A 405 24.16 -32.28 13.01
N ASP A 406 24.67 -31.08 12.70
CA ASP A 406 24.75 -29.92 13.61
C ASP A 406 23.42 -29.16 13.75
N GLY A 407 22.46 -29.44 12.87
CA GLY A 407 21.20 -28.70 12.75
C GLY A 407 21.23 -27.73 11.56
N TYR A 408 20.09 -27.61 10.89
CA TYR A 408 19.79 -26.52 9.98
C TYR A 408 19.28 -25.30 10.72
N VAL A 409 19.54 -24.11 10.17
CA VAL A 409 19.03 -22.84 10.69
C VAL A 409 18.51 -21.94 9.58
N THR A 410 17.40 -21.27 9.87
CA THR A 410 16.90 -20.12 9.13
C THR A 410 16.38 -19.13 10.15
N ARG A 411 16.95 -17.91 10.21
CA ARG A 411 16.58 -16.91 11.24
C ARG A 411 15.16 -16.36 11.09
N GLY A 412 14.51 -16.60 9.95
CA GLY A 412 13.12 -16.16 9.73
C GLY A 412 12.47 -16.79 8.52
N GLY A 413 11.20 -17.18 8.63
CA GLY A 413 10.38 -17.47 7.45
C GLY A 413 10.09 -16.18 6.66
N ARG A 414 10.22 -16.21 5.32
CA ARG A 414 9.83 -15.08 4.46
C ARG A 414 8.61 -15.45 3.61
N MET A 415 7.76 -14.45 3.40
CA MET A 415 6.57 -14.51 2.57
C MET A 415 6.75 -13.51 1.41
N LEU A 416 6.44 -13.95 0.20
CA LEU A 416 6.38 -13.13 -1.01
C LEU A 416 4.92 -13.03 -1.45
N GLU A 417 4.56 -12.08 -2.32
CA GLU A 417 3.20 -11.95 -2.87
C GLU A 417 3.25 -11.28 -4.26
N ASP A 418 2.37 -11.68 -5.18
CA ASP A 418 2.51 -11.36 -6.61
C ASP A 418 2.24 -9.88 -6.88
N GLU A 419 1.11 -9.38 -6.36
CA GLU A 419 0.60 -8.03 -6.57
C GLU A 419 1.54 -6.95 -6.02
N ALA A 420 2.24 -7.24 -4.92
CA ALA A 420 3.08 -6.31 -4.19
C ALA A 420 4.56 -6.34 -4.58
N TYR A 421 5.17 -7.50 -4.82
CA TYR A 421 6.64 -7.63 -4.90
C TYR A 421 7.20 -7.32 -6.31
N VAL A 422 6.65 -6.27 -6.94
CA VAL A 422 6.87 -5.92 -8.34
C VAL A 422 8.31 -5.56 -8.70
N CYS A 423 9.11 -5.03 -7.76
CA CYS A 423 10.53 -4.75 -7.98
C CYS A 423 11.36 -6.03 -7.79
N LEU A 424 11.01 -6.89 -6.82
CA LEU A 424 11.64 -8.21 -6.67
C LEU A 424 11.39 -9.08 -7.93
N TRP A 425 10.16 -9.17 -8.43
CA TRP A 425 9.85 -9.93 -9.65
C TRP A 425 10.51 -9.31 -10.89
N ASN A 426 10.66 -7.98 -10.93
CA ASN A 426 11.45 -7.32 -11.98
C ASN A 426 12.94 -7.71 -11.93
N LEU A 427 13.51 -7.96 -10.75
CA LEU A 427 14.87 -8.47 -10.59
C LEU A 427 14.94 -9.96 -10.97
N LEU A 428 14.13 -10.82 -10.33
CA LEU A 428 14.25 -12.27 -10.42
C LEU A 428 13.91 -12.86 -11.81
N LYS A 429 13.12 -12.16 -12.64
CA LYS A 429 12.85 -12.58 -14.03
C LYS A 429 14.09 -12.64 -14.94
N SER A 430 15.19 -11.99 -14.56
CA SER A 430 16.45 -11.99 -15.32
C SER A 430 17.57 -12.78 -14.63
N ILE A 431 17.31 -13.39 -13.49
CA ILE A 431 18.28 -14.21 -12.76
C ILE A 431 17.96 -15.68 -13.05
N PRO A 432 18.88 -16.44 -13.66
CA PRO A 432 18.69 -17.87 -13.88
C PRO A 432 18.69 -18.64 -12.55
N THR A 433 18.10 -19.84 -12.52
CA THR A 433 18.32 -20.77 -11.41
C THR A 433 19.75 -21.34 -11.44
N LEU A 434 20.19 -21.98 -10.35
CA LEU A 434 21.49 -22.67 -10.32
C LEU A 434 21.48 -23.97 -11.13
N ASP A 435 20.32 -24.61 -11.25
CA ASP A 435 20.17 -25.95 -11.84
C ASP A 435 19.89 -25.89 -13.35
N ASP A 436 19.22 -24.83 -13.83
CA ASP A 436 18.89 -24.60 -15.24
C ASP A 436 18.98 -23.11 -15.60
N GLU A 437 19.91 -22.76 -16.50
CA GLU A 437 20.11 -21.40 -17.02
C GLU A 437 18.95 -20.89 -17.90
N ALA A 438 18.12 -21.79 -18.44
CA ALA A 438 16.95 -21.41 -19.24
C ALA A 438 15.73 -21.04 -18.37
N VAL A 439 15.76 -21.38 -17.08
CA VAL A 439 14.68 -21.09 -16.12
C VAL A 439 15.11 -19.93 -15.23
N SER A 440 14.27 -18.89 -15.12
CA SER A 440 14.51 -17.80 -14.17
C SER A 440 14.01 -18.15 -12.77
N VAL A 441 14.57 -17.53 -11.74
CA VAL A 441 14.10 -17.69 -10.35
C VAL A 441 12.63 -17.28 -10.19
N LEU A 442 12.15 -16.29 -10.97
CA LEU A 442 10.73 -15.97 -11.04
C LEU A 442 9.92 -17.17 -11.57
N GLN A 443 10.33 -17.75 -12.71
CA GLN A 443 9.62 -18.88 -13.31
C GLN A 443 9.62 -20.11 -12.39
N GLU A 444 10.73 -20.44 -11.73
CA GLU A 444 10.78 -21.51 -10.73
C GLU A 444 9.79 -21.25 -9.58
N THR A 445 9.72 -20.01 -9.12
CA THR A 445 8.78 -19.59 -8.06
C THR A 445 7.33 -19.71 -8.52
N GLU A 446 6.99 -19.23 -9.72
CA GLU A 446 5.64 -19.35 -10.30
C GLU A 446 5.24 -20.82 -10.47
N ASP A 447 6.11 -21.65 -11.07
CA ASP A 447 5.91 -23.09 -11.26
C ASP A 447 5.73 -23.85 -9.94
N PHE A 448 6.48 -23.46 -8.91
CA PHE A 448 6.38 -24.06 -7.58
C PHE A 448 5.03 -23.74 -6.93
N ASN A 449 4.61 -22.46 -6.91
CA ASN A 449 3.34 -22.06 -6.28
C ASN A 449 2.12 -22.52 -7.09
N ALA A 450 2.24 -22.74 -8.40
CA ALA A 450 1.19 -23.35 -9.21
C ALA A 450 0.94 -24.83 -8.86
N ARG A 451 1.94 -25.54 -8.30
CA ARG A 451 1.86 -26.94 -7.86
C ARG A 451 1.50 -27.04 -6.38
N TRP A 452 2.11 -26.19 -5.54
CA TRP A 452 1.98 -26.19 -4.09
C TRP A 452 1.20 -24.97 -3.60
N LEU A 453 -0.12 -25.03 -3.76
CA LEU A 453 -1.02 -23.96 -3.34
C LEU A 453 -1.00 -23.81 -1.81
N THR A 454 -0.77 -22.58 -1.34
CA THR A 454 -0.87 -22.25 0.08
C THR A 454 -2.33 -22.12 0.51
N HIS A 455 -2.72 -22.86 1.55
CA HIS A 455 -4.03 -22.76 2.20
C HIS A 455 -3.93 -23.30 3.64
N ALA A 456 -3.75 -22.41 4.61
CA ALA A 456 -3.70 -22.76 6.03
C ALA A 456 -5.08 -23.24 6.53
N ASN A 457 -5.15 -24.51 6.95
CA ASN A 457 -6.33 -25.06 7.61
C ASN A 457 -6.26 -24.87 9.14
N ALA A 458 -5.06 -24.90 9.71
CA ALA A 458 -4.80 -24.78 11.16
C ALA A 458 -4.24 -23.38 11.55
N ARG A 459 -4.73 -22.30 10.93
CA ARG A 459 -4.14 -20.95 11.06
C ARG A 459 -4.08 -20.44 12.51
N LEU A 460 -5.09 -20.75 13.32
CA LEU A 460 -5.17 -20.41 14.75
C LEU A 460 -5.55 -21.66 15.55
N ILE A 461 -4.87 -21.89 16.67
CA ILE A 461 -5.07 -23.02 17.58
C ILE A 461 -5.32 -22.44 18.99
N ASP A 462 -6.35 -22.93 19.70
CA ASP A 462 -6.68 -22.51 21.07
C ASP A 462 -5.87 -23.26 22.16
N ALA A 463 -6.00 -22.83 23.42
CA ALA A 463 -5.36 -23.47 24.57
C ALA A 463 -5.74 -24.95 24.79
N ASP A 464 -6.87 -25.42 24.25
CA ASP A 464 -7.31 -26.83 24.32
C ASP A 464 -6.79 -27.65 23.11
N GLY A 465 -5.90 -27.08 22.29
CA GLY A 465 -5.36 -27.70 21.08
C GLY A 465 -6.35 -27.78 19.91
N ARG A 466 -7.45 -27.00 19.92
CA ARG A 466 -8.44 -27.01 18.84
C ARG A 466 -8.13 -25.98 17.78
N ILE A 467 -8.28 -26.36 16.53
CA ILE A 467 -8.24 -25.43 15.39
C ILE A 467 -9.47 -24.52 15.44
N LEU A 468 -9.23 -23.21 15.47
CA LEU A 468 -10.26 -22.18 15.46
C LEU A 468 -10.66 -21.81 14.03
N ASP A 469 -11.93 -21.39 13.86
CA ASP A 469 -12.39 -20.75 12.62
C ASP A 469 -11.77 -19.34 12.48
N ALA A 470 -10.59 -19.31 11.87
CA ALA A 470 -9.82 -18.10 11.63
C ALA A 470 -10.52 -17.13 10.65
N SER A 471 -11.55 -17.54 9.91
CA SER A 471 -12.31 -16.64 9.02
C SER A 471 -13.13 -15.61 9.81
N GLN A 472 -13.49 -15.93 11.05
CA GLN A 472 -14.18 -15.02 11.97
C GLN A 472 -13.19 -13.99 12.51
N LEU A 473 -13.03 -12.87 11.79
CA LEU A 473 -12.05 -11.82 12.13
C LEU A 473 -12.27 -11.22 13.53
N GLY A 474 -13.52 -11.17 14.01
CA GLY A 474 -13.87 -10.76 15.38
C GLY A 474 -14.07 -9.26 15.60
N PHE A 475 -14.24 -8.46 14.54
CA PHE A 475 -14.39 -7.00 14.66
C PHE A 475 -15.76 -6.55 15.20
N THR A 476 -15.73 -5.63 16.17
CA THR A 476 -16.86 -4.78 16.56
C THR A 476 -16.96 -3.54 15.68
N THR A 477 -18.08 -2.81 15.81
CA THR A 477 -18.24 -1.48 15.19
C THR A 477 -17.17 -0.48 15.67
N THR A 478 -16.71 -0.58 16.92
CA THR A 478 -15.68 0.30 17.47
C THR A 478 -14.34 0.09 16.77
N ASP A 479 -13.89 -1.17 16.67
CA ASP A 479 -12.63 -1.52 15.99
C ASP A 479 -12.61 -1.01 14.55
N ARG A 480 -13.73 -1.19 13.82
CA ARG A 480 -13.91 -0.73 12.43
C ARG A 480 -13.78 0.78 12.29
N VAL A 481 -14.30 1.55 13.26
CA VAL A 481 -14.18 3.02 13.31
C VAL A 481 -12.74 3.45 13.66
N GLU A 482 -12.08 2.73 14.57
CA GLU A 482 -10.67 2.97 14.95
C GLU A 482 -9.73 2.70 13.76
N MET A 483 -9.91 1.59 13.03
CA MET A 483 -9.18 1.29 11.79
C MET A 483 -9.38 2.38 10.73
N ALA A 484 -10.64 2.76 10.47
CA ALA A 484 -10.96 3.80 9.50
C ALA A 484 -10.36 5.18 9.89
N ARG A 485 -10.32 5.49 11.19
CA ARG A 485 -9.68 6.70 11.72
C ARG A 485 -8.17 6.69 11.49
N LEU A 486 -7.48 5.58 11.76
CA LEU A 486 -6.04 5.45 11.49
C LEU A 486 -5.74 5.65 9.99
N LEU A 487 -6.49 4.97 9.13
CA LEU A 487 -6.34 5.07 7.67
C LEU A 487 -6.54 6.50 7.15
N ALA A 488 -7.50 7.25 7.71
CA ALA A 488 -7.82 8.61 7.29
C ALA A 488 -6.81 9.69 7.75
N LEU A 489 -5.95 9.41 8.74
CA LEU A 489 -5.02 10.40 9.29
C LEU A 489 -3.72 10.51 8.45
N PRO A 490 -3.22 11.72 8.14
CA PRO A 490 -1.89 11.89 7.54
C PRO A 490 -0.78 11.33 8.42
N GLU A 491 0.29 10.79 7.82
CA GLU A 491 1.43 10.22 8.59
C GLU A 491 2.08 11.27 9.52
N SER A 492 2.15 12.54 9.09
CA SER A 492 2.60 13.67 9.90
C SER A 492 1.75 13.95 11.15
N VAL A 493 0.48 13.55 11.14
CA VAL A 493 -0.43 13.68 12.30
C VAL A 493 -0.39 12.43 13.17
N ILE A 494 -0.01 11.27 12.61
CA ILE A 494 0.25 10.05 13.38
C ILE A 494 1.52 10.24 14.22
N GLY A 495 2.64 10.59 13.56
CA GLY A 495 3.95 10.75 14.21
C GLY A 495 4.46 9.47 14.87
N ALA A 496 5.38 9.60 15.84
CA ALA A 496 5.95 8.50 16.60
C ALA A 496 4.98 7.81 17.61
N ARG A 497 3.68 7.74 17.31
CA ARG A 497 2.66 7.09 18.15
C ARG A 497 2.58 5.58 17.93
N ARG A 498 2.21 4.89 19.00
CA ARG A 498 2.06 3.42 19.06
C ARG A 498 0.75 2.97 18.43
N ILE A 499 0.66 1.70 18.04
CA ILE A 499 -0.60 1.08 17.61
C ILE A 499 -1.64 1.12 18.74
N GLU A 500 -1.24 0.85 19.99
CA GLU A 500 -2.10 0.95 21.18
C GLU A 500 -2.66 2.36 21.47
N ASP A 501 -2.11 3.43 20.88
CA ASP A 501 -2.68 4.78 21.00
C ASP A 501 -3.95 4.99 20.13
N PHE A 502 -4.28 4.03 19.24
CA PHE A 502 -5.37 4.14 18.26
C PHE A 502 -6.51 3.15 18.46
N PHE A 503 -6.26 2.04 19.16
CA PHE A 503 -7.18 0.90 19.26
C PHE A 503 -7.56 0.59 20.70
N SER A 504 -8.83 0.27 20.91
CA SER A 504 -9.32 -0.21 22.20
C SER A 504 -8.77 -1.60 22.54
N ALA A 505 -8.78 -1.98 23.83
CA ALA A 505 -8.29 -3.27 24.31
C ALA A 505 -8.95 -4.48 23.61
N HIS A 506 -10.18 -4.33 23.13
CA HIS A 506 -10.91 -5.37 22.39
C HIS A 506 -10.22 -5.73 21.06
N PHE A 507 -9.74 -4.75 20.29
CA PHE A 507 -9.06 -4.99 19.01
C PHE A 507 -7.93 -6.01 19.14
N PHE A 508 -7.18 -5.94 20.24
CA PHE A 508 -6.04 -6.81 20.51
C PHE A 508 -6.39 -8.26 20.89
N THR A 509 -7.67 -8.58 21.15
CA THR A 509 -8.15 -9.96 21.40
C THR A 509 -8.75 -10.63 20.15
N THR A 510 -8.95 -9.85 19.08
CA THR A 510 -9.55 -10.33 17.82
C THR A 510 -8.67 -11.35 17.11
N ASN A 511 -9.30 -12.31 16.41
CA ASN A 511 -8.59 -13.24 15.54
C ASN A 511 -7.82 -12.48 14.45
N PHE A 512 -8.38 -11.37 13.95
CA PHE A 512 -7.68 -10.48 13.03
C PHE A 512 -6.33 -10.02 13.59
N TRP A 513 -6.28 -9.44 14.80
CA TRP A 513 -5.03 -8.95 15.36
C TRP A 513 -4.03 -10.09 15.60
N THR A 514 -4.49 -11.23 16.14
CA THR A 514 -3.63 -12.43 16.29
C THR A 514 -3.02 -12.84 14.95
N MET A 515 -3.83 -12.95 13.88
CA MET A 515 -3.31 -13.32 12.56
C MET A 515 -2.38 -12.25 11.99
N TRP A 516 -2.77 -10.97 12.04
CA TRP A 516 -2.00 -9.87 11.49
C TRP A 516 -0.62 -9.77 12.15
N ARG A 517 -0.59 -9.82 13.48
CA ARG A 517 0.63 -9.70 14.25
C ARG A 517 1.56 -10.89 14.08
N THR A 518 1.04 -12.11 13.92
CA THR A 518 1.89 -13.29 13.68
C THR A 518 2.22 -13.53 12.21
N THR A 519 1.54 -12.89 11.26
CA THR A 519 1.99 -12.87 9.86
C THR A 519 3.16 -11.90 9.66
N PHE A 520 3.19 -10.78 10.39
CA PHE A 520 4.13 -9.67 10.15
C PHE A 520 5.04 -9.31 11.35
N ALA A 521 5.00 -10.06 12.45
CA ALA A 521 5.71 -9.75 13.70
C ALA A 521 5.43 -8.34 14.29
N PHE A 522 4.17 -7.86 14.24
CA PHE A 522 3.79 -6.61 14.90
C PHE A 522 3.63 -6.76 16.42
N GLN A 523 4.01 -5.73 17.16
CA GLN A 523 3.74 -5.56 18.58
C GLN A 523 2.85 -4.35 18.81
N ASN A 524 2.15 -4.30 19.95
CA ASN A 524 1.20 -3.22 20.28
C ASN A 524 1.89 -1.83 20.38
N TRP A 525 3.17 -1.80 20.74
CA TRP A 525 4.00 -0.60 20.87
C TRP A 525 4.68 -0.14 19.57
N HIS A 526 4.59 -0.92 18.48
CA HIS A 526 5.17 -0.53 17.19
C HIS A 526 4.49 0.72 16.59
N SER A 527 5.12 1.29 15.57
CA SER A 527 4.67 2.45 14.82
C SER A 527 3.30 2.25 14.19
N ALA A 528 2.35 3.13 14.55
CA ALA A 528 1.04 3.20 13.89
C ALA A 528 1.13 3.66 12.42
N ILE A 529 2.23 4.32 12.01
CA ILE A 529 2.48 4.66 10.60
C ILE A 529 2.72 3.38 9.80
N GLU A 530 3.55 2.47 10.29
CA GLU A 530 3.82 1.21 9.57
C GLU A 530 2.56 0.34 9.51
N LEU A 531 1.78 0.22 10.60
CA LEU A 531 0.49 -0.48 10.54
C LEU A 531 -0.46 0.12 9.49
N LYS A 532 -0.57 1.46 9.42
CA LYS A 532 -1.35 2.15 8.39
C LYS A 532 -0.86 1.77 6.98
N ARG A 533 0.45 1.79 6.75
CA ARG A 533 1.02 1.45 5.43
C ARG A 533 0.68 0.01 5.06
N TYR A 534 0.85 -0.95 5.97
CA TYR A 534 0.48 -2.34 5.69
C TYR A 534 -1.02 -2.51 5.38
N PHE A 535 -1.93 -1.85 6.12
CA PHE A 535 -3.36 -1.88 5.79
C PHE A 535 -3.66 -1.35 4.39
N LEU A 536 -2.93 -0.34 3.91
CA LEU A 536 -3.10 0.19 2.54
C LEU A 536 -2.44 -0.70 1.47
N ARG A 537 -1.32 -1.33 1.83
CA ARG A 537 -0.43 -2.08 0.94
C ARG A 537 -0.89 -3.52 0.66
N PHE A 538 -1.48 -4.16 1.66
CA PHE A 538 -1.91 -5.55 1.66
C PHE A 538 -3.42 -5.70 1.88
N LEU A 539 -4.23 -4.69 1.53
CA LEU A 539 -5.67 -4.75 1.75
C LEU A 539 -6.35 -5.89 0.95
N GLN A 540 -5.75 -6.28 -0.18
CA GLN A 540 -6.13 -7.45 -0.98
C GLN A 540 -5.95 -8.78 -0.23
N GLU A 541 -5.06 -8.84 0.77
CA GLU A 541 -4.88 -10.02 1.63
C GLU A 541 -6.01 -10.18 2.64
N LEU A 542 -6.71 -9.11 3.01
CA LEU A 542 -7.66 -9.16 4.12
C LEU A 542 -8.75 -10.26 3.99
N PRO A 543 -9.34 -10.52 2.81
CA PRO A 543 -10.27 -11.64 2.64
C PRO A 543 -9.60 -13.03 2.69
N ARG A 544 -8.28 -13.12 2.49
CA ARG A 544 -7.49 -14.38 2.44
C ARG A 544 -6.49 -14.55 3.59
N ILE A 545 -6.45 -13.64 4.57
CA ILE A 545 -5.48 -13.67 5.69
C ILE A 545 -5.62 -14.92 6.58
N HIS A 546 -6.83 -15.46 6.67
CA HIS A 546 -7.13 -16.65 7.46
C HIS A 546 -6.62 -17.96 6.83
N THR A 547 -6.32 -17.96 5.54
CA THR A 547 -5.71 -19.10 4.82
C THR A 547 -4.30 -18.80 4.30
N LEU A 548 -3.88 -17.53 4.32
CA LEU A 548 -2.64 -17.02 3.73
C LEU A 548 -2.47 -17.37 2.24
N ALA A 549 -3.56 -17.58 1.50
CA ALA A 549 -3.52 -18.03 0.09
C ALA A 549 -2.90 -17.02 -0.91
N GLY A 550 -2.66 -15.77 -0.50
CA GLY A 550 -1.87 -14.81 -1.30
C GLY A 550 -0.37 -14.99 -1.19
N VAL A 551 0.10 -15.69 -0.14
CA VAL A 551 1.52 -15.93 0.07
C VAL A 551 2.09 -16.79 -1.06
N ARG A 552 3.29 -16.41 -1.50
CA ARG A 552 4.17 -17.17 -2.38
C ARG A 552 5.42 -17.58 -1.63
N ARG A 553 5.90 -18.77 -1.96
CA ARG A 553 7.12 -19.38 -1.43
C ARG A 553 8.09 -19.72 -2.56
N THR A 554 9.38 -19.59 -2.28
CA THR A 554 10.43 -20.17 -3.11
C THR A 554 10.46 -21.71 -2.96
N ARG A 555 11.06 -22.44 -3.91
CA ARG A 555 11.20 -23.91 -3.84
C ARG A 555 11.93 -24.36 -2.57
N LEU A 556 13.04 -23.69 -2.26
CA LEU A 556 13.85 -23.88 -1.05
C LEU A 556 13.74 -22.63 -0.16
N ASN A 557 14.55 -22.54 0.88
CA ASN A 557 14.79 -21.32 1.65
C ASN A 557 15.30 -20.17 0.75
N GLN A 558 15.22 -18.93 1.22
CA GLN A 558 15.54 -17.77 0.40
C GLN A 558 17.04 -17.60 0.14
N TYR A 559 17.93 -18.22 0.93
CA TYR A 559 19.35 -18.24 0.60
C TYR A 559 19.61 -19.07 -0.66
N ASP A 560 19.08 -20.30 -0.70
CA ASP A 560 19.30 -21.22 -1.82
C ASP A 560 18.51 -20.82 -3.08
N SER A 561 17.25 -20.39 -2.95
CA SER A 561 16.42 -20.02 -4.11
C SER A 561 16.55 -18.57 -4.58
N ILE A 562 17.17 -17.65 -3.82
CA ILE A 562 17.34 -16.24 -4.25
C ILE A 562 18.78 -15.78 -4.13
N VAL A 563 19.40 -15.86 -2.95
CA VAL A 563 20.73 -15.27 -2.72
C VAL A 563 21.81 -15.94 -3.58
N ARG A 564 21.90 -17.27 -3.56
CA ARG A 564 22.89 -18.01 -4.37
C ARG A 564 22.72 -17.77 -5.88
N PRO A 565 21.52 -17.89 -6.49
CA PRO A 565 21.30 -17.53 -7.90
C PRO A 565 21.75 -16.11 -8.26
N VAL A 566 21.43 -15.12 -7.41
CA VAL A 566 21.84 -13.72 -7.64
C VAL A 566 23.35 -13.56 -7.51
N GLN A 567 23.98 -14.20 -6.51
CA GLN A 567 25.43 -14.17 -6.31
C GLN A 567 26.19 -14.82 -7.48
N GLU A 568 25.83 -16.05 -7.86
CA GLU A 568 26.40 -16.78 -8.99
C GLU A 568 26.30 -15.96 -10.29
N TRP A 569 25.13 -15.34 -10.54
CA TRP A 569 24.94 -14.45 -11.68
C TRP A 569 25.89 -13.24 -11.62
N LEU A 570 25.98 -12.55 -10.48
CA LEU A 570 26.85 -11.38 -10.30
C LEU A 570 28.34 -11.71 -10.48
N GLU A 571 28.81 -12.80 -9.88
CA GLU A 571 30.21 -13.26 -9.97
C GLU A 571 30.57 -13.61 -11.42
N ARG A 572 29.67 -14.25 -12.17
CA ARG A 572 29.83 -14.48 -13.62
C ARG A 572 29.88 -13.20 -14.46
N GLN A 573 29.26 -12.11 -14.00
CA GLN A 573 29.40 -10.79 -14.64
C GLN A 573 30.71 -10.07 -14.24
N GLY A 574 31.52 -10.65 -13.34
CA GLY A 574 32.80 -10.12 -12.86
C GLY A 574 32.73 -9.31 -11.57
N VAL A 575 31.55 -9.23 -10.93
CA VAL A 575 31.35 -8.52 -9.66
C VAL A 575 32.17 -9.17 -8.55
N ARG A 576 32.85 -8.34 -7.74
CA ARG A 576 33.69 -8.83 -6.63
C ARG A 576 32.92 -8.72 -5.33
N ILE A 577 32.84 -9.82 -4.59
CA ILE A 577 32.30 -9.84 -3.23
C ILE A 577 33.48 -10.07 -2.28
N GLU A 578 33.70 -9.12 -1.36
CA GLU A 578 34.78 -9.13 -0.40
C GLU A 578 34.21 -9.40 1.00
N HIS A 579 34.43 -10.62 1.50
CA HIS A 579 34.06 -11.05 2.84
C HIS A 579 35.07 -10.62 3.91
N GLY A 580 34.63 -10.58 5.18
CA GLY A 580 35.45 -10.15 6.30
C GLY A 580 35.76 -8.65 6.31
N VAL A 581 34.95 -7.85 5.61
CA VAL A 581 35.12 -6.39 5.46
C VAL A 581 34.08 -5.64 6.28
N ARG A 582 34.47 -5.19 7.47
CA ARG A 582 33.63 -4.34 8.32
C ARG A 582 33.82 -2.88 7.93
N VAL A 583 32.87 -2.28 7.22
CA VAL A 583 32.88 -0.84 6.94
C VAL A 583 32.56 -0.06 8.21
N THR A 584 33.48 0.80 8.65
CA THR A 584 33.38 1.55 9.90
C THR A 584 32.93 2.99 9.69
N ASP A 585 33.27 3.61 8.54
CA ASP A 585 32.87 4.97 8.21
C ASP A 585 32.91 5.27 6.69
N VAL A 586 32.25 6.35 6.28
CA VAL A 586 32.37 6.95 4.94
C VAL A 586 32.65 8.44 5.09
N GLU A 587 33.75 8.92 4.51
CA GLU A 587 34.09 10.34 4.47
C GLU A 587 33.36 11.06 3.34
N PHE A 588 32.83 12.25 3.62
CA PHE A 588 32.12 13.08 2.65
C PHE A 588 32.77 14.46 2.54
N ALA A 589 33.00 14.92 1.31
CA ALA A 589 33.29 16.32 1.02
C ALA A 589 32.01 17.08 0.68
N VAL A 590 32.02 18.38 0.95
CA VAL A 590 31.00 19.31 0.46
C VAL A 590 31.35 19.68 -0.98
N VAL A 591 30.37 19.63 -1.88
CA VAL A 591 30.49 20.12 -3.25
C VAL A 591 29.83 21.48 -3.41
N ASP A 592 30.23 22.23 -4.45
CA ASP A 592 29.67 23.55 -4.75
C ASP A 592 28.14 23.52 -4.80
N GLY A 593 27.50 24.52 -4.19
CA GLY A 593 26.05 24.55 -3.97
C GLY A 593 25.57 23.84 -2.69
N GLY A 594 26.47 23.27 -1.88
CA GLY A 594 26.15 22.68 -0.57
C GLY A 594 25.72 21.22 -0.64
N GLY A 595 25.95 20.54 -1.76
CA GLY A 595 25.79 19.09 -1.87
C GLY A 595 26.89 18.32 -1.13
N ARG A 596 26.80 16.99 -1.13
CA ARG A 596 27.79 16.09 -0.52
C ARG A 596 28.22 14.99 -1.48
N ARG A 597 29.48 14.62 -1.41
CA ARG A 597 30.10 13.56 -2.22
C ARG A 597 30.92 12.64 -1.31
N ALA A 598 30.70 11.33 -1.39
CA ALA A 598 31.52 10.33 -0.73
C ALA A 598 32.92 10.29 -1.37
N GLU A 599 33.96 10.40 -0.55
CA GLU A 599 35.36 10.45 -0.99
C GLU A 599 36.18 9.24 -0.54
N ARG A 600 35.88 8.68 0.63
CA ARG A 600 36.55 7.47 1.15
C ARG A 600 35.57 6.57 1.88
N ILE A 601 35.76 5.26 1.76
CA ILE A 601 35.13 4.23 2.59
C ILE A 601 36.23 3.66 3.48
N LEU A 602 36.07 3.81 4.79
CA LEU A 602 36.97 3.31 5.81
C LEU A 602 36.42 1.97 6.29
N PHE A 603 37.27 0.96 6.38
CA PHE A 603 36.87 -0.38 6.78
C PHE A 603 37.99 -1.11 7.51
N GLU A 604 37.64 -2.17 8.21
CA GLU A 604 38.57 -3.09 8.85
C GLU A 604 38.48 -4.45 8.15
N ARG A 605 39.64 -5.07 7.93
CA ARG A 605 39.78 -6.47 7.49
C ARG A 605 40.75 -7.16 8.42
N ASP A 606 40.35 -8.27 9.02
CA ASP A 606 41.16 -9.01 10.02
C ASP A 606 41.71 -8.12 11.16
N GLY A 607 40.95 -7.08 11.54
CA GLY A 607 41.35 -6.08 12.54
C GLY A 607 42.35 -5.02 12.06
N VAL A 608 42.72 -5.02 10.77
CA VAL A 608 43.58 -4.02 10.15
C VAL A 608 42.73 -2.93 9.49
N PRO A 609 42.89 -1.64 9.86
CA PRO A 609 42.23 -0.54 9.17
C PRO A 609 42.76 -0.34 7.73
N GLU A 610 41.84 -0.33 6.78
CA GLU A 610 42.05 -0.12 5.35
C GLU A 610 41.10 0.98 4.83
N THR A 611 41.28 1.41 3.57
CA THR A 611 40.45 2.46 2.97
C THR A 611 40.38 2.36 1.45
N TYR A 612 39.18 2.53 0.89
CA TYR A 612 39.00 2.80 -0.54
C TYR A 612 38.73 4.27 -0.79
N GLY A 613 39.56 4.92 -1.61
CA GLY A 613 39.31 6.25 -2.12
C GLY A 613 38.43 6.20 -3.37
N LEU A 614 37.41 7.06 -3.42
CA LEU A 614 36.47 7.17 -4.54
C LEU A 614 36.90 8.33 -5.45
N GLY A 615 37.03 8.04 -6.74
CA GLY A 615 37.24 9.03 -7.80
C GLY A 615 35.99 9.86 -8.09
N PRO A 616 36.09 10.97 -8.85
CA PRO A 616 34.96 11.89 -9.09
C PRO A 616 33.73 11.25 -9.75
N GLN A 617 33.89 10.10 -10.40
CA GLN A 617 32.85 9.35 -11.10
C GLN A 617 32.48 8.03 -10.38
N ASP A 618 33.02 7.76 -9.20
CA ASP A 618 32.77 6.53 -8.43
C ASP A 618 31.60 6.70 -7.46
N TYR A 619 30.83 5.63 -7.24
CA TYR A 619 29.59 5.63 -6.47
C TYR A 619 29.68 4.78 -5.19
N ALA A 620 28.95 5.18 -4.14
CA ALA A 620 28.80 4.43 -2.89
C ALA A 620 27.34 4.08 -2.59
N PHE A 621 27.03 2.82 -2.34
CA PHE A 621 25.70 2.34 -1.99
C PHE A 621 25.75 1.67 -0.61
N ILE A 622 25.15 2.29 0.40
CA ILE A 622 25.45 1.97 1.81
C ILE A 622 24.21 1.42 2.50
N THR A 623 24.19 0.14 2.85
CA THR A 623 23.11 -0.43 3.67
C THR A 623 23.19 0.10 5.11
N LEU A 624 22.11 0.71 5.60
CA LEU A 624 22.04 1.29 6.95
C LEU A 624 21.29 0.37 7.91
N GLY A 625 21.92 0.01 9.03
CA GLY A 625 21.35 -0.86 10.05
C GLY A 625 21.06 -2.28 9.57
N SER A 626 20.75 -3.17 10.51
CA SER A 626 20.34 -4.54 10.18
C SER A 626 19.43 -5.12 11.26
N MET A 627 18.34 -5.76 10.82
CA MET A 627 17.42 -6.46 11.71
C MET A 627 18.03 -7.76 12.28
N THR A 628 19.07 -8.29 11.62
CA THR A 628 19.79 -9.50 12.04
C THR A 628 21.22 -9.21 12.52
N ALA A 629 21.55 -7.94 12.76
CA ALA A 629 22.76 -7.59 13.51
C ALA A 629 22.70 -8.22 14.90
N ASP A 630 23.85 -8.62 15.42
CA ASP A 630 24.00 -9.18 16.78
C ASP A 630 23.13 -10.41 17.07
N ALA A 631 22.67 -11.13 16.03
CA ALA A 631 21.95 -12.39 16.18
C ALA A 631 22.87 -13.47 16.75
N SER A 632 22.45 -14.12 17.83
CA SER A 632 23.17 -15.20 18.50
C SER A 632 22.41 -16.52 18.39
N TYR A 633 23.09 -17.63 18.66
CA TYR A 633 22.56 -18.98 18.42
C TYR A 633 22.65 -19.83 19.69
N GLY A 634 21.63 -20.66 19.90
CA GLY A 634 21.61 -21.71 20.93
C GLY A 634 21.37 -23.09 20.31
N SER A 635 21.41 -24.11 21.17
CA SER A 635 21.34 -25.54 20.81
C SER A 635 20.27 -26.26 21.63
N ASP A 636 20.16 -27.57 21.46
CA ASP A 636 19.37 -28.47 22.29
C ASP A 636 19.51 -28.20 23.80
N ASP A 637 20.73 -27.85 24.24
CA ASP A 637 21.20 -27.74 25.62
C ASP A 637 21.74 -26.35 26.01
N SER A 638 21.71 -25.35 25.11
CA SER A 638 22.20 -23.99 25.38
C SER A 638 21.21 -22.90 24.99
N VAL A 639 21.26 -21.78 25.71
CA VAL A 639 20.40 -20.60 25.53
C VAL A 639 21.18 -19.52 24.75
N PRO A 640 20.60 -18.90 23.71
CA PRO A 640 21.27 -17.85 22.93
C PRO A 640 21.46 -16.55 23.74
N GLU A 641 22.61 -15.88 23.57
CA GLU A 641 22.91 -14.62 24.27
C GLU A 641 22.09 -13.45 23.71
N LEU A 642 21.37 -12.70 24.56
CA LEU A 642 20.78 -11.43 24.17
C LEU A 642 21.84 -10.30 24.14
N VAL A 643 22.53 -10.18 23.00
CA VAL A 643 23.54 -9.15 22.75
C VAL A 643 22.90 -7.76 22.71
N ARG A 644 23.50 -6.78 23.39
CA ARG A 644 22.97 -5.40 23.52
C ARG A 644 24.01 -4.31 23.27
N ASP A 645 25.27 -4.69 23.17
CA ASP A 645 26.45 -3.83 23.10
C ASP A 645 26.91 -3.51 21.67
N LYS A 646 26.14 -3.89 20.64
CA LYS A 646 26.36 -3.58 19.22
C LYS A 646 27.74 -4.06 18.72
N ARG A 647 27.93 -5.37 18.65
CA ARG A 647 29.18 -6.04 18.23
C ARG A 647 29.31 -6.12 16.71
N ASP A 648 28.18 -6.16 16.01
CA ASP A 648 28.03 -6.03 14.56
C ASP A 648 28.30 -4.59 14.06
N GLY A 649 28.87 -4.44 12.86
CA GLY A 649 29.20 -3.14 12.29
C GLY A 649 28.01 -2.29 11.85
N ALA A 650 26.87 -2.89 11.49
CA ALA A 650 25.79 -2.20 10.73
C ALA A 650 25.15 -1.03 11.49
N TRP A 651 24.97 -1.15 12.80
CA TRP A 651 24.44 -0.08 13.65
C TRP A 651 25.46 1.00 13.96
N ASN A 652 26.71 0.60 14.27
CA ASN A 652 27.81 1.51 14.56
C ASN A 652 28.19 2.37 13.34
N LEU A 653 28.12 1.80 12.14
CA LEU A 653 28.27 2.52 10.88
C LEU A 653 27.19 3.60 10.75
N TRP A 654 25.91 3.26 10.88
CA TRP A 654 24.84 4.26 10.74
C TRP A 654 24.92 5.36 11.82
N GLU A 655 25.22 5.03 13.08
CA GLU A 655 25.46 6.03 14.13
C GLU A 655 26.64 6.97 13.81
N THR A 656 27.67 6.45 13.14
CA THR A 656 28.82 7.26 12.70
C THR A 656 28.46 8.18 11.55
N LEU A 657 27.68 7.70 10.58
CA LEU A 657 27.18 8.51 9.46
C LEU A 657 26.17 9.57 9.93
N ALA A 658 25.21 9.22 10.80
CA ALA A 658 24.16 10.12 11.29
C ALA A 658 24.72 11.36 12.03
N ARG A 659 25.90 11.24 12.66
CA ARG A 659 26.60 12.37 13.30
C ARG A 659 27.13 13.41 12.30
N LYS A 660 27.27 13.06 11.02
CA LYS A 660 27.85 13.93 9.97
C LYS A 660 26.82 14.86 9.32
N ALA A 661 25.54 14.47 9.32
CA ALA A 661 24.49 15.20 8.62
C ALA A 661 23.09 14.93 9.22
N PRO A 662 22.27 15.97 9.46
CA PRO A 662 20.96 15.81 10.10
C PRO A 662 19.93 15.05 9.24
N ASP A 663 20.13 14.97 7.93
CA ASP A 663 19.29 14.23 6.98
C ASP A 663 19.82 12.81 6.69
N PHE A 664 20.83 12.33 7.43
CA PHE A 664 21.25 10.92 7.43
C PHE A 664 20.46 10.05 8.44
N GLY A 665 19.40 10.61 9.04
CA GLY A 665 18.48 9.91 9.94
C GLY A 665 18.93 9.86 11.41
N ARG A 666 18.16 9.15 12.23
CA ARG A 666 18.36 9.02 13.69
C ARG A 666 18.29 7.52 14.09
N PRO A 667 19.40 6.77 13.98
CA PRO A 667 19.44 5.31 14.25
C PRO A 667 18.92 4.91 15.64
N SER A 668 19.07 5.79 16.64
CA SER A 668 18.58 5.57 18.01
C SER A 668 17.07 5.38 18.13
N ALA A 669 16.29 5.79 17.12
CA ALA A 669 14.86 5.50 17.06
C ALA A 669 14.56 4.00 16.82
N PHE A 670 15.53 3.26 16.25
CA PHE A 670 15.35 1.87 15.83
C PHE A 670 16.23 0.89 16.64
N ASN A 671 17.42 1.31 17.06
CA ASN A 671 18.36 0.47 17.83
C ASN A 671 18.47 0.87 19.32
N GLY A 672 17.63 1.80 19.78
CA GLY A 672 17.67 2.33 21.15
C GLY A 672 17.01 1.43 22.19
N ASN A 673 16.12 0.52 21.78
CA ASN A 673 15.37 -0.35 22.70
C ASN A 673 15.28 -1.80 22.19
N VAL A 674 16.24 -2.63 22.61
CA VAL A 674 16.26 -4.07 22.30
C VAL A 674 15.05 -4.82 22.88
N ASP A 675 14.47 -4.36 24.00
CA ASP A 675 13.32 -5.07 24.60
C ASP A 675 12.00 -4.81 23.88
N GLU A 676 11.85 -3.70 23.16
CA GLU A 676 10.72 -3.48 22.24
C GLU A 676 10.93 -4.18 20.88
N ALA A 677 12.19 -4.46 20.47
CA ALA A 677 12.55 -4.92 19.12
C ALA A 677 12.94 -6.41 18.97
N LYS A 678 13.22 -7.13 20.08
CA LYS A 678 13.69 -8.53 20.06
C LYS A 678 12.56 -9.54 19.88
N TRP A 679 12.87 -10.67 19.26
CA TRP A 679 12.17 -11.95 19.43
C TRP A 679 13.10 -13.12 19.06
N GLU A 680 12.66 -14.34 19.37
CA GLU A 680 13.46 -15.56 19.23
C GLU A 680 12.82 -16.54 18.24
N SER A 681 13.65 -17.06 17.34
CA SER A 681 13.27 -18.10 16.37
C SER A 681 13.90 -19.45 16.74
N PHE A 682 13.34 -20.53 16.21
CA PHE A 682 13.95 -21.85 16.26
C PHE A 682 13.75 -22.61 14.95
N THR A 683 14.71 -23.47 14.62
CA THR A 683 14.63 -24.42 13.51
C THR A 683 14.79 -25.83 14.05
N LEU A 684 13.83 -26.70 13.76
CA LEU A 684 13.91 -28.13 14.05
C LEU A 684 14.58 -28.83 12.87
N THR A 685 15.49 -29.75 13.16
CA THR A 685 16.09 -30.69 12.21
C THR A 685 15.76 -32.11 12.68
N MET A 686 14.73 -32.69 12.09
CA MET A 686 14.11 -33.95 12.50
C MET A 686 14.63 -35.12 11.67
N ARG A 687 15.04 -36.21 12.34
CA ARG A 687 15.48 -37.47 11.72
C ARG A 687 14.46 -38.61 11.86
N SER A 688 13.28 -38.32 12.41
CA SER A 688 12.07 -39.14 12.32
C SER A 688 10.94 -38.34 11.65
N PRO A 689 10.08 -38.96 10.82
CA PRO A 689 8.88 -38.32 10.30
C PRO A 689 7.74 -38.20 11.34
N ALA A 690 7.90 -38.70 12.57
CA ALA A 690 6.81 -38.79 13.56
C ALA A 690 6.10 -37.46 13.83
N LEU A 691 6.83 -36.40 14.18
CA LEU A 691 6.26 -35.07 14.41
C LEU A 691 5.62 -34.51 13.13
N LEU A 692 6.30 -34.63 11.98
CA LEU A 692 5.82 -34.10 10.71
C LEU A 692 4.48 -34.74 10.29
N LYS A 693 4.37 -36.07 10.39
CA LYS A 693 3.14 -36.82 10.11
C LYS A 693 2.02 -36.43 11.08
N ARG A 694 2.30 -36.31 12.38
CA ARG A 694 1.29 -35.93 13.36
C ARG A 694 0.78 -34.49 13.13
N ILE A 695 1.63 -33.57 12.69
CA ILE A 695 1.22 -32.22 12.27
C ILE A 695 0.37 -32.26 10.99
N GLU A 696 0.72 -33.09 10.00
CA GLU A 696 -0.09 -33.29 8.79
C GLU A 696 -1.46 -33.90 9.09
N GLU A 697 -1.53 -34.91 9.97
CA GLU A 697 -2.78 -35.52 10.48
C GLU A 697 -3.65 -34.51 11.24
N PHE A 698 -3.03 -33.67 12.08
CA PHE A 698 -3.73 -32.66 12.88
C PHE A 698 -4.28 -31.51 12.04
N SER A 699 -3.45 -30.96 11.13
CA SER A 699 -3.80 -29.79 10.33
C SER A 699 -4.56 -30.12 9.04
N GLY A 700 -4.44 -31.36 8.53
CA GLY A 700 -4.87 -31.71 7.18
C GLY A 700 -4.08 -31.01 6.08
N ASN A 701 -2.90 -30.45 6.39
CA ASN A 701 -2.01 -29.79 5.44
C ASN A 701 -0.75 -30.61 5.20
N ALA A 702 -0.50 -30.97 3.94
CA ALA A 702 0.81 -31.49 3.53
C ALA A 702 1.91 -30.42 3.72
N PRO A 703 3.18 -30.81 3.99
CA PRO A 703 4.30 -29.89 4.14
C PRO A 703 4.39 -28.84 3.03
N GLY A 704 4.54 -27.56 3.41
CA GLY A 704 4.56 -26.42 2.49
C GLY A 704 3.19 -25.81 2.16
N THR A 705 2.08 -26.52 2.37
CA THR A 705 0.72 -26.00 2.04
C THR A 705 0.07 -25.19 3.17
N GLY A 706 0.36 -25.53 4.44
CA GLY A 706 -0.36 -24.99 5.61
C GLY A 706 0.06 -23.60 6.10
N ALA A 707 1.06 -22.97 5.47
CA ALA A 707 1.68 -21.72 5.91
C ALA A 707 2.05 -21.67 7.41
N LEU A 708 1.44 -20.77 8.18
CA LEU A 708 1.74 -20.51 9.59
C LEU A 708 0.58 -20.99 10.48
N MET A 709 0.90 -21.81 11.49
CA MET A 709 0.02 -22.14 12.59
C MET A 709 0.41 -21.28 13.80
N THR A 710 -0.56 -20.61 14.44
CA THR A 710 -0.34 -19.81 15.65
C THR A 710 -1.11 -20.40 16.82
N PHE A 711 -0.43 -20.65 17.93
CA PHE A 711 -1.05 -20.98 19.21
C PHE A 711 -1.54 -19.67 19.84
N LYS A 712 -2.83 -19.36 19.66
CA LYS A 712 -3.42 -18.05 19.93
C LYS A 712 -3.27 -17.63 21.40
N ASP A 713 -3.43 -18.59 22.30
CA ASP A 713 -3.48 -18.37 23.74
C ASP A 713 -2.13 -18.69 24.43
N SER A 714 -1.09 -19.06 23.66
CA SER A 714 0.28 -19.28 24.14
C SER A 714 0.86 -18.00 24.74
N ARG A 715 1.46 -18.09 25.92
CA ARG A 715 2.15 -16.97 26.59
C ARG A 715 3.36 -16.45 25.82
N TRP A 716 4.07 -17.31 25.08
CA TRP A 716 5.12 -16.89 24.16
C TRP A 716 4.56 -16.31 22.85
N LEU A 717 3.24 -16.44 22.62
CA LEU A 717 2.56 -16.25 21.34
C LEU A 717 3.28 -17.02 20.23
N MET A 718 3.54 -18.30 20.50
CA MET A 718 4.33 -19.16 19.61
C MET A 718 3.61 -19.38 18.27
N SER A 719 4.36 -19.38 17.18
CA SER A 719 3.88 -19.79 15.85
C SER A 719 4.91 -20.65 15.14
N VAL A 720 4.43 -21.60 14.33
CA VAL A 720 5.26 -22.56 13.57
C VAL A 720 4.81 -22.65 12.12
N ALA A 721 5.75 -22.97 11.23
CA ALA A 721 5.52 -23.23 9.82
C ALA A 721 6.28 -24.47 9.37
N VAL A 722 5.59 -25.35 8.65
CA VAL A 722 6.19 -26.52 8.00
C VAL A 722 6.43 -26.17 6.53
N PRO A 723 7.68 -25.88 6.11
CA PRO A 723 7.98 -25.65 4.71
C PRO A 723 7.84 -26.94 3.89
N HIS A 724 7.80 -26.80 2.57
CA HIS A 724 7.96 -27.94 1.66
C HIS A 724 9.32 -28.62 1.92
N GLN A 725 9.37 -29.94 1.77
CA GLN A 725 10.57 -30.75 2.02
C GLN A 725 11.09 -31.32 0.69
N PRO A 726 12.39 -31.22 0.36
CA PRO A 726 13.43 -30.51 1.11
C PRO A 726 13.23 -28.98 1.11
N HIS A 727 13.73 -28.33 2.16
CA HIS A 727 13.77 -26.87 2.29
C HIS A 727 15.19 -26.29 2.13
N PHE A 728 16.21 -27.11 2.33
CA PHE A 728 17.62 -26.74 2.09
C PHE A 728 18.17 -27.51 0.90
N ASP A 729 19.07 -26.88 0.14
CA ASP A 729 19.83 -27.59 -0.88
C ASP A 729 20.66 -28.72 -0.25
N GLY A 730 20.72 -29.88 -0.92
CA GLY A 730 21.37 -31.08 -0.41
C GLY A 730 20.75 -31.71 0.86
N GLN A 731 19.56 -31.29 1.31
CA GLN A 731 18.88 -31.91 2.46
C GLN A 731 18.59 -33.41 2.20
N PRO A 732 19.10 -34.35 3.02
CA PRO A 732 18.97 -35.78 2.76
C PRO A 732 17.53 -36.29 2.86
N GLU A 733 17.25 -37.39 2.15
CA GLU A 733 16.03 -38.17 2.34
C GLU A 733 15.93 -38.66 3.80
N GLY A 734 14.74 -38.60 4.39
CA GLY A 734 14.51 -38.94 5.80
C GLY A 734 14.89 -37.86 6.81
N VAL A 735 15.46 -36.74 6.38
CA VAL A 735 15.68 -35.54 7.21
C VAL A 735 14.62 -34.49 6.86
N TYR A 736 14.01 -33.89 7.88
CA TYR A 736 12.93 -32.91 7.73
C TYR A 736 13.21 -31.66 8.55
N THR A 737 12.59 -30.53 8.18
CA THR A 737 12.70 -29.28 8.95
C THR A 737 11.36 -28.59 9.18
N LEU A 738 11.25 -27.91 10.32
CA LEU A 738 10.15 -27.05 10.74
C LEU A 738 10.76 -25.77 11.31
N TRP A 739 10.18 -24.62 10.98
CA TRP A 739 10.60 -23.33 11.53
C TRP A 739 9.54 -22.77 12.48
N GLY A 740 9.96 -22.12 13.56
CA GLY A 740 9.06 -21.49 14.52
C GLY A 740 9.66 -20.29 15.23
N TYR A 741 8.84 -19.59 15.98
CA TYR A 741 9.24 -18.43 16.77
C TYR A 741 8.20 -18.06 17.82
N GLY A 742 8.58 -17.23 18.80
CA GLY A 742 7.66 -16.62 19.78
C GLY A 742 7.84 -15.10 19.83
N LEU A 743 6.74 -14.35 19.94
CA LEU A 743 6.74 -12.88 20.01
C LEU A 743 6.90 -12.33 21.43
N PHE A 744 6.67 -13.15 22.46
CA PHE A 744 6.70 -12.74 23.87
C PHE A 744 7.73 -13.56 24.64
N VAL A 745 9.00 -13.37 24.28
CA VAL A 745 10.09 -14.25 24.74
C VAL A 745 10.37 -14.18 26.23
N ASP A 746 9.96 -13.11 26.92
CA ASP A 746 10.17 -12.91 28.36
C ASP A 746 9.02 -13.40 29.25
N GLU A 747 7.97 -13.99 28.68
CA GLU A 747 6.84 -14.55 29.45
C GLU A 747 7.08 -16.03 29.81
N PRO A 748 6.76 -16.50 31.03
CA PRO A 748 6.90 -17.92 31.38
C PRO A 748 5.92 -18.81 30.61
N GLY A 749 6.41 -19.82 29.91
CA GLY A 749 5.62 -20.80 29.15
C GLY A 749 4.73 -21.68 30.04
N GLU A 750 3.71 -22.25 29.45
CA GLU A 750 2.68 -23.06 30.11
C GLU A 750 3.18 -24.42 30.59
N VAL A 751 4.11 -25.04 29.86
CA VAL A 751 4.57 -26.42 30.07
C VAL A 751 5.93 -26.44 30.78
N THR A 752 6.88 -25.65 30.30
CA THR A 752 8.23 -25.55 30.86
C THR A 752 8.29 -24.66 32.11
N GLY A 753 7.38 -23.70 32.24
CA GLY A 753 7.42 -22.68 33.28
C GLY A 753 8.58 -21.68 33.16
N LYS A 754 9.37 -21.76 32.08
CA LYS A 754 10.51 -20.88 31.77
C LYS A 754 10.11 -19.79 30.78
N LYS A 755 10.83 -18.67 30.78
CA LYS A 755 10.76 -17.74 29.64
C LYS A 755 11.37 -18.40 28.41
N MET A 756 10.88 -18.08 27.21
CA MET A 756 11.50 -18.56 25.97
C MET A 756 12.97 -18.16 25.90
N SER A 757 13.28 -16.91 26.27
CA SER A 757 14.64 -16.35 26.33
C SER A 757 15.55 -16.96 27.42
N GLU A 758 15.04 -17.89 28.22
CA GLU A 758 15.74 -18.64 29.27
C GLU A 758 15.66 -20.17 29.05
N ALA A 759 15.07 -20.61 27.93
CA ALA A 759 14.84 -22.01 27.59
C ALA A 759 15.86 -22.51 26.56
N THR A 760 16.29 -23.78 26.67
CA THR A 760 17.11 -24.42 25.63
C THR A 760 16.25 -24.90 24.46
N GLY A 761 16.88 -25.31 23.36
CA GLY A 761 16.16 -25.82 22.19
C GLY A 761 15.23 -27.01 22.50
N GLN A 762 15.65 -27.96 23.34
CA GLN A 762 14.81 -29.10 23.75
C GLN A 762 13.64 -28.68 24.67
N GLU A 763 13.81 -27.60 25.45
CA GLU A 763 12.72 -27.05 26.27
C GLU A 763 11.68 -26.33 25.39
N ILE A 764 12.11 -25.60 24.36
CA ILE A 764 11.22 -25.01 23.34
C ILE A 764 10.47 -26.10 22.56
N LEU A 765 11.13 -27.22 22.22
CA LEU A 765 10.49 -28.39 21.60
C LEU A 765 9.45 -29.03 22.54
N THR A 766 9.75 -29.10 23.85
CA THR A 766 8.82 -29.60 24.86
C THR A 766 7.58 -28.71 24.99
N GLU A 767 7.75 -27.39 25.00
CA GLU A 767 6.64 -26.42 25.00
C GLU A 767 5.76 -26.57 23.74
N LEU A 768 6.38 -26.68 22.55
CA LEU A 768 5.70 -26.89 21.27
C LEU A 768 4.87 -28.19 21.25
N LEU A 769 5.45 -29.30 21.71
CA LEU A 769 4.75 -30.59 21.81
C LEU A 769 3.58 -30.52 22.80
N GLY A 770 3.72 -29.76 23.88
CA GLY A 770 2.65 -29.50 24.83
C GLY A 770 1.49 -28.69 24.23
N HIS A 771 1.78 -27.62 23.49
CA HIS A 771 0.75 -26.84 22.77
C HIS A 771 -0.01 -27.67 21.71
N PHE A 772 0.66 -28.64 21.06
CA PHE A 772 0.00 -29.60 20.17
C PHE A 772 -0.74 -30.73 20.91
N GLY A 773 -0.45 -30.96 22.20
CA GLY A 773 -0.94 -32.13 22.95
C GLY A 773 -0.29 -33.46 22.55
N PHE A 774 0.87 -33.45 21.88
CA PHE A 774 1.54 -34.63 21.31
C PHE A 774 2.49 -35.32 22.32
N GLY A 775 2.10 -35.37 23.59
CA GLY A 775 2.90 -35.98 24.66
C GLY A 775 3.15 -37.48 24.49
N ASP A 776 2.37 -38.17 23.65
CA ASP A 776 2.51 -39.61 23.38
C ASP A 776 3.68 -39.96 22.44
N ILE A 777 4.23 -38.97 21.71
CA ILE A 777 5.40 -39.15 20.83
C ILE A 777 6.64 -38.37 21.31
N ALA A 778 6.57 -37.71 22.47
CA ALA A 778 7.59 -36.77 22.92
C ALA A 778 8.99 -37.40 23.02
N ASP A 779 9.12 -38.58 23.63
CA ASP A 779 10.41 -39.27 23.78
C ASP A 779 11.10 -39.56 22.43
N GLU A 780 10.34 -39.98 21.41
CA GLU A 780 10.87 -40.22 20.07
C GLU A 780 11.29 -38.90 19.39
N VAL A 781 10.43 -37.88 19.49
CA VAL A 781 10.65 -36.58 18.83
C VAL A 781 11.87 -35.88 19.42
N CYS A 782 12.00 -35.81 20.74
CA CYS A 782 13.17 -35.21 21.41
C CYS A 782 14.46 -35.99 21.10
N ALA A 783 14.42 -37.33 21.09
CA ALA A 783 15.59 -38.15 20.76
C ALA A 783 16.03 -38.06 19.28
N THR A 784 15.14 -37.64 18.37
CA THR A 784 15.40 -37.64 16.91
C THR A 784 15.48 -36.24 16.29
N THR A 785 15.32 -35.17 17.08
CA THR A 785 15.29 -33.78 16.61
C THR A 785 16.42 -32.96 17.23
N VAL A 786 17.20 -32.28 16.40
CA VAL A 786 18.11 -31.20 16.83
C VAL A 786 17.37 -29.87 16.71
N VAL A 787 17.51 -29.00 17.71
CA VAL A 787 16.92 -27.68 17.75
C VAL A 787 18.01 -26.61 17.75
N THR A 788 18.00 -25.76 16.73
CA THR A 788 18.84 -24.55 16.69
C THR A 788 17.97 -23.34 16.98
N THR A 789 18.27 -22.61 18.06
CA THR A 789 17.55 -21.39 18.45
C THR A 789 18.32 -20.15 18.02
N VAL A 790 17.63 -19.02 17.83
CA VAL A 790 18.25 -17.75 17.44
C VAL A 790 17.59 -16.58 18.14
N MET A 791 18.31 -15.93 19.05
CA MET A 791 17.91 -14.64 19.62
C MET A 791 18.36 -13.52 18.69
N MET A 792 17.45 -12.60 18.36
CA MET A 792 17.74 -11.49 17.45
C MET A 792 17.35 -10.15 18.12
N PRO A 793 18.32 -9.31 18.53
CA PRO A 793 18.03 -8.11 19.33
C PRO A 793 17.26 -7.00 18.58
N TYR A 794 17.32 -6.97 17.25
CA TYR A 794 16.82 -5.87 16.40
C TYR A 794 15.81 -6.30 15.34
N ILE A 795 15.24 -7.50 15.46
CA ILE A 795 14.51 -8.15 14.38
C ILE A 795 13.22 -7.43 13.98
N THR A 796 12.58 -6.68 14.90
CA THR A 796 11.47 -5.76 14.58
C THR A 796 11.84 -4.29 14.65
N SER A 797 13.13 -3.92 14.75
CA SER A 797 13.58 -2.52 14.84
C SER A 797 13.01 -1.60 13.76
N GLN A 798 12.77 -2.09 12.54
CA GLN A 798 12.16 -1.34 11.44
C GLN A 798 10.71 -0.91 11.69
N PHE A 799 10.01 -1.53 12.65
CA PHE A 799 8.68 -1.15 13.09
C PHE A 799 8.66 -0.22 14.31
N GLU A 800 9.82 0.13 14.86
CA GLU A 800 9.89 1.04 16.01
C GLU A 800 9.24 2.39 15.73
N ARG A 801 8.83 3.04 16.82
CA ARG A 801 8.21 4.37 16.77
C ARG A 801 9.13 5.37 16.09
N ARG A 802 8.61 6.04 15.07
CA ARG A 802 9.37 7.01 14.28
C ARG A 802 8.54 8.22 13.86
N ASP A 803 9.22 9.36 13.76
CA ASP A 803 8.84 10.51 12.98
C ASP A 803 9.18 10.31 11.48
N LEU A 804 8.80 11.29 10.66
CA LEU A 804 9.08 11.33 9.22
C LEU A 804 10.56 11.55 8.86
N HIS A 805 11.42 11.86 9.84
CA HIS A 805 12.82 12.23 9.63
C HIS A 805 13.83 11.26 10.29
N ASP A 806 13.35 10.18 10.93
CA ASP A 806 14.25 9.18 11.52
C ASP A 806 14.97 8.33 10.47
N ARG A 807 14.32 8.09 9.32
CA ARG A 807 14.91 7.40 8.18
C ARG A 807 15.43 8.43 7.17
N PRO A 808 16.67 8.33 6.67
CA PRO A 808 17.12 9.17 5.57
C PRO A 808 16.44 8.76 4.26
N LEU A 809 16.36 9.68 3.30
CA LEU A 809 15.96 9.32 1.94
C LEU A 809 16.99 8.34 1.33
N VAL A 810 16.51 7.44 0.46
CA VAL A 810 17.36 6.53 -0.34
C VAL A 810 18.49 7.30 -1.05
N ILE A 811 18.19 8.48 -1.59
CA ILE A 811 19.19 9.44 -2.07
C ILE A 811 19.00 10.72 -1.23
N PRO A 812 19.92 11.01 -0.27
CA PRO A 812 19.86 12.23 0.52
C PRO A 812 19.93 13.50 -0.32
N SER A 813 19.35 14.58 0.19
CA SER A 813 19.30 15.86 -0.51
C SER A 813 20.71 16.37 -0.84
N GLY A 814 20.95 16.66 -2.12
CA GLY A 814 22.26 17.11 -2.60
C GLY A 814 23.35 16.02 -2.59
N SER A 815 23.01 14.74 -2.47
CA SER A 815 23.98 13.65 -2.72
C SER A 815 24.41 13.65 -4.19
N ALA A 816 25.72 13.66 -4.44
CA ALA A 816 26.31 13.64 -5.78
C ALA A 816 26.60 12.22 -6.29
N ASN A 817 27.02 11.30 -5.41
CA ASN A 817 27.51 9.96 -5.80
C ASN A 817 27.20 8.85 -4.79
N PHE A 818 26.31 9.08 -3.80
CA PHE A 818 26.01 8.05 -2.81
C PHE A 818 24.52 7.90 -2.48
N ALA A 819 24.14 6.69 -2.11
CA ALA A 819 22.78 6.36 -1.71
C ALA A 819 22.80 5.45 -0.49
N PHE A 820 21.73 5.52 0.29
CA PHE A 820 21.46 4.59 1.38
C PHE A 820 20.54 3.47 0.91
N LEU A 821 20.74 2.28 1.45
CA LEU A 821 20.03 1.06 1.13
C LEU A 821 19.42 0.41 2.39
N GLY A 822 18.49 -0.52 2.16
CA GLY A 822 17.91 -1.35 3.21
C GLY A 822 16.65 -0.78 3.86
N GLN A 823 16.17 -1.50 4.88
CA GLN A 823 14.87 -1.30 5.51
C GLN A 823 14.73 0.02 6.29
N PHE A 824 15.85 0.66 6.60
CA PHE A 824 15.89 1.86 7.42
C PHE A 824 16.00 3.16 6.61
N THR A 825 15.82 3.08 5.30
CA THR A 825 15.66 4.25 4.41
C THR A 825 14.19 4.62 4.21
N GLU A 826 13.89 5.87 3.88
CA GLU A 826 12.53 6.35 3.65
C GLU A 826 12.12 6.18 2.17
N ILE A 827 11.14 5.31 1.95
CA ILE A 827 10.41 5.15 0.69
C ILE A 827 8.94 5.46 1.02
N PRO A 828 8.36 6.54 0.46
CA PRO A 828 6.94 6.84 0.67
C PRO A 828 6.03 5.71 0.22
N GLU A 829 4.94 5.50 0.97
CA GLU A 829 3.83 4.57 0.69
C GLU A 829 4.16 3.07 0.68
N ASP A 830 5.43 2.67 0.61
CA ASP A 830 5.85 1.27 0.70
C ASP A 830 6.20 0.85 2.14
N VAL A 831 6.28 -0.48 2.35
CA VAL A 831 6.34 -1.13 3.66
C VAL A 831 7.68 -1.83 3.91
N VAL A 832 8.30 -1.55 5.07
CA VAL A 832 9.51 -2.22 5.54
C VAL A 832 9.26 -3.71 5.88
N PHE A 833 10.26 -4.44 6.38
CA PHE A 833 10.23 -5.88 6.67
C PHE A 833 10.02 -6.77 5.41
N THR A 834 9.83 -6.18 4.22
CA THR A 834 9.64 -6.92 2.97
C THR A 834 10.92 -6.95 2.12
N VAL A 835 11.08 -8.02 1.34
CA VAL A 835 12.16 -8.11 0.34
C VAL A 835 11.97 -7.04 -0.76
N GLU A 836 10.71 -6.77 -1.12
CA GLU A 836 10.33 -5.71 -2.06
C GLU A 836 10.92 -4.35 -1.69
N TYR A 837 10.81 -3.91 -0.43
CA TYR A 837 11.32 -2.61 0.02
C TYR A 837 12.83 -2.45 -0.21
N ALA A 838 13.59 -3.52 0.08
CA ALA A 838 15.03 -3.54 -0.12
C ALA A 838 15.41 -3.46 -1.61
N VAL A 839 14.72 -4.21 -2.48
CA VAL A 839 14.96 -4.20 -3.93
C VAL A 839 14.47 -2.89 -4.57
N ARG A 840 13.34 -2.34 -4.12
CA ARG A 840 12.84 -1.02 -4.54
C ARG A 840 13.80 0.10 -4.13
N GLY A 841 14.32 0.07 -2.90
CA GLY A 841 15.34 1.00 -2.43
C GLY A 841 16.59 0.96 -3.33
N ALA A 842 17.08 -0.24 -3.63
CA ALA A 842 18.19 -0.44 -4.55
C ALA A 842 17.92 0.09 -5.97
N MET A 843 16.74 -0.19 -6.54
CA MET A 843 16.38 0.33 -7.86
C MET A 843 16.29 1.86 -7.85
N ARG A 844 15.68 2.47 -6.81
CA ARG A 844 15.60 3.93 -6.64
C ARG A 844 16.99 4.57 -6.50
N ALA A 845 17.89 3.94 -5.76
CA ALA A 845 19.27 4.40 -5.59
C ALA A 845 20.03 4.41 -6.93
N VAL A 846 20.07 3.27 -7.63
CA VAL A 846 20.82 3.13 -8.88
C VAL A 846 20.24 4.02 -9.98
N TYR A 847 18.91 3.97 -10.19
CA TYR A 847 18.28 4.73 -11.27
C TYR A 847 18.35 6.24 -11.03
N GLY A 848 18.20 6.68 -9.77
CA GLY A 848 18.24 8.10 -9.40
C GLY A 848 19.63 8.73 -9.49
N LEU A 849 20.69 8.03 -9.04
CA LEU A 849 22.06 8.54 -9.09
C LEU A 849 22.65 8.52 -10.51
N LEU A 850 22.43 7.42 -11.26
CA LEU A 850 23.03 7.25 -12.60
C LEU A 850 22.13 7.75 -13.74
N GLY A 851 20.91 8.19 -13.44
CA GLY A 851 19.99 8.80 -14.40
C GLY A 851 19.43 7.81 -15.43
N VAL A 852 19.11 6.59 -14.99
CA VAL A 852 18.59 5.51 -15.85
C VAL A 852 17.20 5.89 -16.37
N ASP A 853 17.04 5.98 -17.70
CA ASP A 853 15.77 6.33 -18.36
C ASP A 853 14.84 5.09 -18.47
N LYS A 854 14.58 4.44 -17.34
CA LYS A 854 13.64 3.32 -17.17
C LYS A 854 12.71 3.63 -15.99
N GLU A 855 11.42 3.29 -16.13
CA GLU A 855 10.47 3.46 -15.03
C GLU A 855 10.70 2.42 -13.93
N ILE A 856 10.62 2.88 -12.67
CA ILE A 856 10.56 2.02 -11.50
C ILE A 856 9.10 1.57 -11.35
N PRO A 857 8.79 0.27 -11.25
CA PRO A 857 7.42 -0.21 -11.07
C PRO A 857 6.75 0.50 -9.89
N ALA A 858 5.52 1.02 -10.08
CA ALA A 858 4.80 1.75 -9.04
C ALA A 858 4.58 0.89 -7.77
N VAL A 859 4.35 1.53 -6.63
CA VAL A 859 3.86 0.81 -5.44
C VAL A 859 2.44 0.31 -5.76
N TYR A 860 2.14 -0.94 -5.43
CA TYR A 860 0.79 -1.47 -5.64
C TYR A 860 -0.17 -0.95 -4.57
N HIS A 861 -1.24 -0.29 -5.02
CA HIS A 861 -2.28 0.27 -4.17
C HIS A 861 -3.57 -0.55 -4.32
N ALA A 862 -3.83 -1.46 -3.38
CA ALA A 862 -5.00 -2.33 -3.38
C ALA A 862 -6.35 -1.58 -3.50
N LEU A 863 -6.44 -0.39 -2.91
CA LEU A 863 -7.62 0.49 -2.99
C LEU A 863 -7.84 1.16 -4.35
N SER A 864 -6.89 1.08 -5.28
CA SER A 864 -7.05 1.62 -6.64
C SER A 864 -7.91 0.73 -7.54
N ASP A 865 -8.06 -0.57 -7.21
CA ASP A 865 -9.03 -1.46 -7.83
C ASP A 865 -10.34 -1.49 -7.03
N PRO A 866 -11.48 -1.06 -7.62
CA PRO A 866 -12.79 -1.10 -6.95
C PRO A 866 -13.22 -2.50 -6.48
N MET A 867 -12.83 -3.57 -7.18
CA MET A 867 -13.21 -4.93 -6.81
C MET A 867 -12.46 -5.42 -5.57
N THR A 868 -11.15 -5.16 -5.52
CA THR A 868 -10.30 -5.40 -4.35
C THR A 868 -10.79 -4.60 -3.14
N ALA A 869 -11.08 -3.31 -3.32
CA ALA A 869 -11.65 -2.47 -2.26
C ALA A 869 -13.00 -3.02 -1.74
N LEU A 870 -13.91 -3.45 -2.63
CA LEU A 870 -15.19 -4.05 -2.24
C LEU A 870 -15.03 -5.38 -1.50
N ARG A 871 -14.11 -6.25 -1.94
CA ARG A 871 -13.82 -7.53 -1.28
C ARG A 871 -13.24 -7.31 0.12
N ALA A 872 -12.30 -6.39 0.27
CA ALA A 872 -11.75 -6.03 1.57
C ALA A 872 -12.81 -5.44 2.51
N LEU A 873 -13.66 -4.54 2.03
CA LEU A 873 -14.79 -4.02 2.81
C LEU A 873 -15.73 -5.14 3.25
N ARG A 874 -16.06 -6.10 2.37
CA ARG A 874 -16.86 -7.28 2.76
C ARG A 874 -16.17 -8.09 3.86
N ALA A 875 -14.85 -8.29 3.81
CA ALA A 875 -14.11 -8.99 4.86
C ALA A 875 -14.12 -8.22 6.20
N VAL A 876 -14.02 -6.89 6.19
CA VAL A 876 -14.13 -6.07 7.42
C VAL A 876 -15.52 -6.16 8.06
N PHE A 877 -16.58 -6.25 7.24
CA PHE A 877 -17.98 -6.16 7.67
C PHE A 877 -18.74 -7.50 7.76
N ALA A 878 -18.11 -8.61 7.37
CA ALA A 878 -18.52 -9.96 7.75
C ALA A 878 -18.48 -10.14 9.29
#